data_AF-A0A5C3NVL4-F1
#
_entry.id   AF-A0A5C3NVL4-F1
#
_cell.length_a   1.000
_cell.length_b   1.000
_cell.length_c   1.000
_cell.angle_alpha   90.00
_cell.angle_beta   90.00
_cell.angle_gamma   90.00
#
_symmetry.space_group_name_H-M   'P 1'
#
loop_
_entity.id
_entity.type
_entity.pdbx_description
1 polymer ?
#
loop_
_entity_poly.entity_id
_entity_poly.type
_entity_poly.pdbx_seq_one_letter_code
_entity_poly.pdbx_strand_id
1 'polypeptide(L)'
;MDKTPPPPPNDSELHALFGSDSDVRRDITLLSYLLSQVQYEKDFFGKSKAADKSDSNMLEAWSHLAFMLTTGDTNDPAVTGQVESDAITAAVVTRNVSHRSSHASQTSQFLVSKLEAQKTGKQLLNEYFSTSMDVPYSEHAADVFAILKCLFAPVPNPAAVASKRTLALTIFIARRCQLKLRAHINQGTKLWLKHPLELSHSWYHGPVREKPVSKQFLLPAGVQDFLVSFNLHPEPVPPSKEGDLTYTVSQDTTVSWVDMLNESLKTMREMYRPSDQWDGDEAYALYKAIVILHYAAIRGVLEHLVTSELAAVLAANYSLGAQSSSKLGEAIMTLSRDPATASPSATASPPAAAYPPATASPPAGTFSSIAAPGLAMGEAKVEDQPEDGGNETGEDKRDNQDSHEGIETVPEDIPVTGEGAGAFMVRYLRTLCIPYAAARYNVLYGERMPSRNIRFEAYMLSSKPSIPSVTVDTVHEFAHRFFKRFAFPQVDSEDLTSVFKTLAKPLARGPLDVAEHAEATLMAFAYSSRCEGGTVHGTVPGPGTLSTVLSMFQAPRVPVGVSKKCCFCCYTLAALLKKHARLDFVLQGTHSVIYPWVPPDGIPVGVLIDLRLALVRVLYDTIAEAVKTVRPLQTLLPVSIKKSPRVN
;
A
#
# COMPACT_ATOMS: atom_id res chain seq x y z
N MET A 1 35.36 10.32 32.31
CA MET A 1 33.94 10.74 32.29
C MET A 1 33.14 9.59 31.74
N ASP A 2 32.21 9.09 32.54
CA ASP A 2 31.40 7.93 32.19
C ASP A 2 30.54 8.27 30.95
N LYS A 3 30.67 7.46 29.90
CA LYS A 3 30.08 7.73 28.57
C LYS A 3 28.76 6.98 28.39
N THR A 4 27.96 6.88 29.45
CA THR A 4 26.63 6.29 29.38
C THR A 4 25.71 7.22 28.57
N PRO A 5 24.87 6.67 27.66
CA PRO A 5 23.87 7.49 26.98
C PRO A 5 22.95 8.16 28.01
N PRO A 6 22.48 9.39 27.74
CA PRO A 6 21.51 10.03 28.62
C PRO A 6 20.28 9.13 28.82
N PRO A 7 19.69 9.12 30.03
CA PRO A 7 18.45 8.38 30.25
C PRO A 7 17.36 8.88 29.29
N PRO A 8 16.43 8.02 28.88
CA PRO A 8 15.33 8.44 28.03
C PRO A 8 14.53 9.55 28.74
N PRO A 9 14.13 10.62 28.02
CA PRO A 9 13.42 11.73 28.62
C PRO A 9 12.09 11.28 29.20
N ASN A 10 11.69 11.88 30.31
CA ASN A 10 10.36 11.66 30.89
C ASN A 10 9.30 12.51 30.16
N ASP A 11 8.02 12.19 30.35
CA ASP A 11 6.93 12.85 29.61
C ASP A 11 6.85 14.36 29.92
N SER A 12 7.18 14.80 31.14
CA SER A 12 7.24 16.22 31.49
C SER A 12 8.34 16.97 30.72
N GLU A 13 9.47 16.32 30.46
CA GLU A 13 10.55 16.91 29.68
C GLU A 13 10.17 17.03 28.21
N LEU A 14 9.46 16.04 27.67
CA LEU A 14 8.91 16.04 26.31
C LEU A 14 7.84 17.13 26.15
N HIS A 15 6.95 17.31 27.13
CA HIS A 15 5.95 18.37 27.12
C HIS A 15 6.56 19.76 27.10
N ALA A 16 7.62 19.99 27.88
CA ALA A 16 8.30 21.27 27.97
C ALA A 16 8.99 21.71 26.66
N LEU A 17 9.11 20.83 25.66
CA LEU A 17 9.60 21.17 24.32
C LEU A 17 8.67 22.17 23.61
N PHE A 18 7.39 22.15 23.96
CA PHE A 18 6.35 22.87 23.26
C PHE A 18 5.84 24.04 24.11
N GLY A 19 5.72 25.22 23.49
CA GLY A 19 5.12 26.41 24.14
C GLY A 19 3.61 26.25 24.31
N SER A 20 3.01 27.07 25.18
CA SER A 20 1.54 27.14 25.37
C SER A 20 0.80 27.42 24.06
N ASP A 21 1.44 28.18 23.16
CA ASP A 21 0.84 28.66 21.91
C ASP A 21 1.20 27.73 20.72
N SER A 22 1.81 26.57 20.99
CA SER A 22 2.17 25.61 19.94
C SER A 22 0.94 24.97 19.30
N ASP A 23 0.87 25.05 17.98
CA ASP A 23 -0.10 24.26 17.21
C ASP A 23 0.34 22.78 17.19
N VAL A 24 -0.32 21.98 18.02
CA VAL A 24 -0.09 20.54 18.15
C VAL A 24 -0.18 19.81 16.81
N ARG A 25 -1.08 20.24 15.91
CA ARG A 25 -1.26 19.58 14.62
C ARG A 25 -0.09 19.86 13.69
N ARG A 26 0.36 21.13 13.65
CA ARG A 26 1.57 21.52 12.92
C ARG A 26 2.79 20.72 13.39
N ASP A 27 2.94 20.54 14.70
CA ASP A 27 4.05 19.76 15.27
C ASP A 27 3.98 18.28 14.86
N ILE A 28 2.80 17.64 14.88
CA ILE A 28 2.64 16.25 14.43
C ILE A 28 2.95 16.11 12.94
N THR A 29 2.45 17.03 12.10
CA THR A 29 2.72 17.03 10.66
C THR A 29 4.21 17.20 10.38
N LEU A 30 4.89 18.12 11.08
CA LEU A 30 6.34 18.26 11.01
C LEU A 30 7.07 16.99 11.43
N LEU A 31 6.74 16.43 12.60
CA LEU A 31 7.42 15.27 13.16
C LEU A 31 7.25 14.03 12.27
N SER A 32 6.04 13.76 11.79
CA SER A 32 5.78 12.63 10.89
C SER A 32 6.51 12.79 9.54
N TYR A 33 6.68 14.02 9.06
CA TYR A 33 7.49 14.31 7.88
C TYR A 33 8.98 14.04 8.12
N LEU A 34 9.55 14.56 9.23
CA LEU A 34 10.95 14.35 9.58
C LEU A 34 11.28 12.87 9.83
N LEU A 35 10.31 12.13 10.36
CA LEU A 35 10.39 10.70 10.64
C LEU A 35 9.91 9.81 9.50
N SER A 36 9.66 10.38 8.31
CA SER A 36 9.21 9.60 7.17
C SER A 36 10.16 8.44 6.88
N GLN A 37 9.58 7.24 6.77
CA GLN A 37 10.28 5.95 6.59
C GLN A 37 11.05 5.44 7.83
N VAL A 38 10.89 6.06 9.00
CA VAL A 38 11.38 5.46 10.25
C VAL A 38 10.44 4.34 10.66
N GLN A 39 10.96 3.12 10.80
CA GLN A 39 10.27 1.99 11.41
C GLN A 39 10.57 1.96 12.90
N TYR A 40 9.52 1.98 13.73
CA TYR A 40 9.67 2.06 15.19
C TYR A 40 8.81 1.00 15.90
N GLU A 41 9.46 -0.07 16.36
CA GLU A 41 8.80 -1.27 16.91
C GLU A 41 8.70 -1.30 18.44
N LYS A 42 9.16 -0.28 19.17
CA LYS A 42 9.05 -0.32 20.64
C LYS A 42 7.57 -0.24 21.04
N ASP A 43 7.14 -1.21 21.85
CA ASP A 43 5.78 -1.33 22.37
C ASP A 43 5.40 -0.12 23.24
N PHE A 44 4.79 0.91 22.64
CA PHE A 44 4.32 2.10 23.38
C PHE A 44 3.12 1.81 24.28
N PHE A 45 2.22 0.91 23.86
CA PHE A 45 0.94 0.66 24.52
C PHE A 45 0.82 -0.78 25.06
N GLY A 46 1.97 -1.46 25.20
CA GLY A 46 2.04 -2.89 25.50
C GLY A 46 1.64 -3.75 24.31
N LYS A 47 2.00 -5.03 24.36
CA LYS A 47 1.58 -6.00 23.35
C LYS A 47 0.05 -6.05 23.34
N SER A 48 -0.55 -5.55 22.26
CA SER A 48 -1.97 -5.76 22.03
C SER A 48 -2.22 -7.26 22.12
N LYS A 49 -3.21 -7.67 22.93
CA LYS A 49 -3.62 -9.07 22.94
C LYS A 49 -3.92 -9.46 21.50
N ALA A 50 -3.38 -10.60 21.06
CA ALA A 50 -3.71 -11.14 19.74
C ALA A 50 -5.23 -11.06 19.56
N ALA A 51 -5.67 -10.48 18.44
CA ALA A 51 -7.08 -10.28 18.15
C ALA A 51 -7.81 -11.61 18.35
N ASP A 52 -9.01 -11.56 18.94
CA ASP A 52 -9.81 -12.78 19.09
C ASP A 52 -10.11 -13.35 17.70
N LYS A 53 -10.30 -14.67 17.57
CA LYS A 53 -10.58 -15.32 16.28
C LYS A 53 -11.80 -14.71 15.59
N SER A 54 -12.77 -14.25 16.37
CA SER A 54 -13.95 -13.51 15.92
C SER A 54 -13.59 -12.19 15.22
N ASP A 55 -12.68 -11.40 15.80
CA ASP A 55 -12.18 -10.15 15.23
C ASP A 55 -11.42 -10.39 13.92
N SER A 56 -10.64 -11.45 13.87
CA SER A 56 -9.85 -11.81 12.68
C SER A 56 -10.76 -12.03 11.48
N ASN A 57 -11.86 -12.76 11.64
CA ASN A 57 -12.80 -13.03 10.55
C ASN A 57 -13.50 -11.77 10.07
N MET A 58 -13.96 -10.92 11.00
CA MET A 58 -14.61 -9.65 10.65
C MET A 58 -13.65 -8.75 9.89
N LEU A 59 -12.42 -8.62 10.39
CA LEU A 59 -11.41 -7.79 9.78
C LEU A 59 -11.00 -8.31 8.40
N GLU A 60 -10.89 -9.62 8.21
CA GLU A 60 -10.56 -10.24 6.92
C GLU A 60 -11.53 -9.80 5.81
N ALA A 61 -12.84 -9.77 6.08
CA ALA A 61 -13.85 -9.28 5.13
C ALA A 61 -13.57 -7.83 4.70
N TRP A 62 -13.34 -6.95 5.67
CA TRP A 62 -13.07 -5.53 5.42
C TRP A 62 -11.72 -5.31 4.73
N SER A 63 -10.74 -6.19 4.98
CA SER A 63 -9.42 -6.18 4.36
C SER A 63 -9.52 -6.50 2.87
N HIS A 64 -10.25 -7.56 2.52
CA HIS A 64 -10.49 -7.93 1.13
C HIS A 64 -11.27 -6.84 0.40
N LEU A 65 -12.27 -6.24 1.05
CA LEU A 65 -13.02 -5.13 0.47
C LEU A 65 -12.14 -3.90 0.23
N ALA A 66 -11.32 -3.51 1.20
CA ALA A 66 -10.40 -2.39 1.04
C ALA A 66 -9.39 -2.64 -0.10
N PHE A 67 -8.91 -3.87 -0.26
CA PHE A 67 -8.08 -4.23 -1.41
C PHE A 67 -8.82 -4.07 -2.74
N MET A 68 -10.05 -4.58 -2.85
CA MET A 68 -10.87 -4.45 -4.06
C MET A 68 -11.11 -2.99 -4.46
N LEU A 69 -11.10 -2.08 -3.48
CA LEU A 69 -11.26 -0.65 -3.68
C LEU A 69 -9.94 0.05 -4.03
N THR A 70 -8.79 -0.59 -3.89
CA THR A 70 -7.49 0.07 -4.13
C THR A 70 -7.06 -0.05 -5.60
N THR A 71 -7.30 1.01 -6.38
CA THR A 71 -7.00 1.04 -7.82
C THR A 71 -5.50 1.20 -8.15
N GLY A 72 -4.68 1.61 -7.18
CA GLY A 72 -3.24 1.82 -7.34
C GLY A 72 -2.80 3.27 -7.53
N ASP A 73 -3.72 4.22 -7.37
CA ASP A 73 -3.30 5.58 -7.06
C ASP A 73 -2.71 5.64 -5.63
N THR A 74 -2.13 6.78 -5.27
CA THR A 74 -1.52 7.00 -3.95
C THR A 74 -2.53 7.08 -2.80
N ASN A 75 -3.82 6.95 -3.09
CA ASN A 75 -4.90 7.17 -2.13
C ASN A 75 -5.52 5.83 -1.72
N ASP A 76 -4.78 5.09 -0.91
CA ASP A 76 -5.27 3.84 -0.31
C ASP A 76 -6.58 4.11 0.45
N PRO A 77 -7.63 3.29 0.20
CA PRO A 77 -8.88 3.42 0.90
C PRO A 77 -8.88 2.67 2.23
N ALA A 78 -9.72 3.15 3.14
CA ALA A 78 -10.10 2.45 4.34
C ALA A 78 -11.61 2.23 4.35
N VAL A 79 -12.03 1.09 4.88
CA VAL A 79 -13.44 0.68 4.92
C VAL A 79 -13.82 0.26 6.33
N THR A 80 -14.99 0.68 6.74
CA THR A 80 -15.64 0.19 7.96
C THR A 80 -17.10 -0.10 7.65
N GLY A 81 -17.82 -0.70 8.57
CA GLY A 81 -19.24 -0.90 8.39
C GLY A 81 -19.90 -1.69 9.49
N GLN A 82 -21.17 -1.98 9.26
CA GLN A 82 -22.03 -2.69 10.20
C GLN A 82 -22.18 -4.16 9.79
N VAL A 83 -21.97 -5.05 10.75
CA VAL A 83 -22.24 -6.48 10.62
C VAL A 83 -23.39 -6.83 11.55
N GLU A 84 -24.50 -7.29 10.99
CA GLU A 84 -25.65 -7.78 11.74
C GLU A 84 -25.89 -9.26 11.43
N SER A 85 -25.96 -10.11 12.46
CA SER A 85 -26.19 -11.55 12.27
C SER A 85 -25.24 -12.19 11.25
N ASP A 86 -23.94 -11.88 11.38
CA ASP A 86 -22.86 -12.31 10.48
C ASP A 86 -22.93 -11.81 9.04
N ALA A 87 -23.82 -10.86 8.73
CA ALA A 87 -23.96 -10.26 7.40
C ALA A 87 -23.58 -8.77 7.40
N ILE A 88 -22.77 -8.36 6.43
CA ILE A 88 -22.49 -6.95 6.18
C ILE A 88 -23.77 -6.28 5.67
N THR A 89 -24.32 -5.36 6.46
CA THR A 89 -25.54 -4.62 6.11
C THR A 89 -25.25 -3.23 5.57
N ALA A 90 -24.13 -2.63 5.98
CA ALA A 90 -23.74 -1.33 5.47
C ALA A 90 -22.23 -1.11 5.54
N ALA A 91 -21.70 -0.30 4.63
CA ALA A 91 -20.28 0.02 4.56
C ALA A 91 -20.04 1.52 4.34
N VAL A 92 -18.98 2.04 4.95
CA VAL A 92 -18.46 3.39 4.73
C VAL A 92 -17.02 3.26 4.24
N VAL A 93 -16.72 3.89 3.11
CA VAL A 93 -15.37 3.95 2.55
C VAL A 93 -14.88 5.40 2.54
N THR A 94 -13.60 5.59 2.82
CA THR A 94 -12.91 6.87 2.60
C THR A 94 -11.55 6.61 1.96
N ARG A 95 -10.88 7.67 1.53
CA ARG A 95 -9.53 7.62 0.94
C ARG A 95 -8.58 8.55 1.67
N ASN A 96 -7.28 8.37 1.45
CA ASN A 96 -6.31 9.38 1.82
C ASN A 96 -6.63 10.70 1.09
N VAL A 97 -6.48 11.82 1.81
CA VAL A 97 -6.66 13.16 1.25
C VAL A 97 -5.34 13.90 1.35
N SER A 98 -4.75 14.23 0.19
CA SER A 98 -3.48 14.95 0.11
C SER A 98 -3.70 16.42 -0.25
N HIS A 99 -2.70 17.27 -0.02
CA HIS A 99 -2.74 18.69 -0.36
C HIS A 99 -3.04 18.96 -1.85
N ARG A 100 -2.69 18.02 -2.74
CA ARG A 100 -2.86 18.20 -4.19
C ARG A 100 -4.30 18.02 -4.66
N SER A 101 -5.15 17.35 -3.88
CA SER A 101 -6.53 17.03 -4.27
C SER A 101 -7.57 18.05 -3.80
N SER A 102 -7.20 19.05 -3.00
CA SER A 102 -8.16 20.01 -2.44
C SER A 102 -8.50 21.14 -3.43
N HIS A 103 -9.47 20.92 -4.32
CA HIS A 103 -10.16 22.02 -4.99
C HIS A 103 -11.22 22.65 -4.03
N ALA A 104 -11.52 23.93 -4.25
CA ALA A 104 -12.00 24.90 -3.28
C ALA A 104 -13.43 24.70 -2.68
N SER A 105 -13.64 25.36 -1.52
CA SER A 105 -14.93 25.87 -1.00
C SER A 105 -15.97 24.93 -0.34
N GLN A 106 -15.58 23.84 0.33
CA GLN A 106 -16.49 23.20 1.30
C GLN A 106 -16.35 23.81 2.72
N THR A 107 -17.49 24.05 3.37
CA THR A 107 -17.63 24.54 4.76
C THR A 107 -17.79 23.39 5.77
N SER A 108 -18.22 22.21 5.32
CA SER A 108 -18.35 20.99 6.12
C SER A 108 -17.03 20.25 6.26
N GLN A 109 -16.71 19.81 7.48
CA GLN A 109 -15.51 19.00 7.77
C GLN A 109 -15.59 17.59 7.16
N PHE A 110 -16.78 17.00 7.18
CA PHE A 110 -17.05 15.67 6.62
C PHE A 110 -18.26 15.72 5.69
N LEU A 111 -18.12 15.09 4.52
CA LEU A 111 -19.17 14.89 3.54
C LEU A 111 -19.46 13.39 3.43
N VAL A 112 -20.73 13.02 3.55
CA VAL A 112 -21.17 11.63 3.38
C VAL A 112 -22.12 11.58 2.19
N SER A 113 -21.74 10.83 1.17
CA SER A 113 -22.58 10.56 -0.01
C SER A 113 -22.89 9.07 -0.10
N LYS A 114 -24.09 8.75 -0.61
CA LYS A 114 -24.44 7.37 -0.93
C LYS A 114 -23.76 6.97 -2.23
N LEU A 115 -23.22 5.75 -2.29
CA LEU A 115 -22.65 5.20 -3.52
C LEU A 115 -23.75 4.53 -4.34
N GLU A 116 -23.93 5.00 -5.58
CA GLU A 116 -24.91 4.47 -6.53
C GLU A 116 -24.20 4.18 -7.85
N ALA A 117 -24.21 2.91 -8.27
CA ALA A 117 -23.58 2.49 -9.51
C ALA A 117 -24.50 2.74 -10.70
N GLN A 118 -23.92 3.13 -11.82
CA GLN A 118 -24.65 3.28 -13.09
C GLN A 118 -25.07 1.93 -13.67
N LYS A 119 -24.24 0.90 -13.44
CA LYS A 119 -24.49 -0.48 -13.89
C LYS A 119 -24.89 -1.36 -12.71
N THR A 120 -25.72 -2.36 -12.99
CA THR A 120 -26.01 -3.39 -11.99
C THR A 120 -24.79 -4.30 -11.78
N GLY A 121 -24.63 -4.87 -10.58
CA GLY A 121 -23.56 -5.84 -10.31
C GLY A 121 -23.57 -7.05 -11.25
N LYS A 122 -24.76 -7.47 -11.71
CA LYS A 122 -24.91 -8.56 -12.69
C LYS A 122 -24.35 -8.18 -14.07
N GLN A 123 -24.61 -6.95 -14.54
CA GLN A 123 -24.03 -6.45 -15.78
C GLN A 123 -22.50 -6.38 -15.68
N LEU A 124 -21.98 -5.80 -14.60
CA LEU A 124 -20.54 -5.71 -14.34
C LEU A 124 -19.86 -7.09 -14.31
N LEU A 125 -20.48 -8.09 -13.67
CA LEU A 125 -19.98 -9.47 -13.64
C LEU A 125 -20.14 -10.22 -14.98
N ASN A 126 -20.97 -9.76 -15.90
CA ASN A 126 -21.07 -10.34 -17.24
C ASN A 126 -20.11 -9.67 -18.24
N GLU A 127 -19.81 -8.38 -18.01
CA GLU A 127 -18.96 -7.52 -18.83
C GLU A 127 -17.55 -7.35 -18.22
N TYR A 128 -17.15 -8.24 -17.30
CA TYR A 128 -15.95 -8.04 -16.45
C TYR A 128 -14.64 -7.84 -17.21
N PHE A 129 -14.53 -8.34 -18.45
CA PHE A 129 -13.35 -8.19 -19.31
C PHE A 129 -13.40 -6.90 -20.15
N SER A 130 -14.58 -6.29 -20.32
CA SER A 130 -14.77 -5.05 -21.09
C SER A 130 -14.99 -3.81 -20.22
N THR A 131 -14.94 -3.93 -18.89
CA THR A 131 -15.02 -2.77 -18.00
C THR A 131 -13.85 -1.82 -18.24
N SER A 132 -14.07 -0.51 -18.19
CA SER A 132 -12.96 0.45 -18.25
C SER A 132 -11.96 0.19 -17.12
N MET A 133 -10.68 0.43 -17.37
CA MET A 133 -9.64 0.35 -16.33
C MET A 133 -9.51 1.66 -15.58
N ASP A 134 -9.68 2.78 -16.29
CA ASP A 134 -9.58 4.12 -15.75
C ASP A 134 -10.99 4.70 -15.60
N VAL A 135 -11.47 4.73 -14.37
CA VAL A 135 -12.71 5.44 -14.00
C VAL A 135 -12.47 6.24 -12.74
N PRO A 136 -13.24 7.31 -12.50
CA PRO A 136 -13.22 8.01 -11.23
C PRO A 136 -13.43 7.04 -10.07
N TYR A 137 -12.68 7.22 -8.98
CA TYR A 137 -12.75 6.31 -7.84
C TYR A 137 -14.16 6.11 -7.28
N SER A 138 -14.98 7.17 -7.25
CA SER A 138 -16.37 7.07 -6.80
C SER A 138 -17.19 6.09 -7.64
N GLU A 139 -16.93 6.02 -8.95
CA GLU A 139 -17.55 5.06 -9.86
C GLU A 139 -17.01 3.65 -9.58
N HIS A 140 -15.69 3.47 -9.46
CA HIS A 140 -15.10 2.18 -9.09
C HIS A 140 -15.67 1.63 -7.78
N ALA A 141 -15.75 2.47 -6.74
CA ALA A 141 -16.31 2.09 -5.46
C ALA A 141 -17.78 1.69 -5.58
N ALA A 142 -18.59 2.49 -6.29
CA ALA A 142 -19.99 2.18 -6.54
C ALA A 142 -20.16 0.84 -7.28
N ASP A 143 -19.36 0.58 -8.31
CA ASP A 143 -19.36 -0.67 -9.07
C ASP A 143 -19.01 -1.88 -8.19
N VAL A 144 -17.96 -1.78 -7.37
CA VAL A 144 -17.59 -2.81 -6.39
C VAL A 144 -18.77 -3.14 -5.48
N PHE A 145 -19.42 -2.13 -4.91
CA PHE A 145 -20.56 -2.35 -4.01
C PHE A 145 -21.80 -2.88 -4.74
N ALA A 146 -22.02 -2.51 -6.00
CA ALA A 146 -23.08 -3.09 -6.82
C ALA A 146 -22.84 -4.57 -7.11
N ILE A 147 -21.59 -4.98 -7.38
CA ILE A 147 -21.21 -6.39 -7.52
C ILE A 147 -21.45 -7.15 -6.23
N LEU A 148 -20.98 -6.64 -5.08
CA LEU A 148 -21.19 -7.29 -3.79
C LEU A 148 -22.67 -7.47 -3.46
N LYS A 149 -23.50 -6.44 -3.73
CA LYS A 149 -24.95 -6.54 -3.59
C LYS A 149 -25.55 -7.66 -4.48
N CYS A 150 -25.02 -7.85 -5.69
CA CYS A 150 -25.41 -8.96 -6.56
C CYS A 150 -24.93 -10.33 -6.05
N LEU A 151 -23.75 -10.39 -5.40
CA LEU A 151 -23.22 -11.63 -4.84
C LEU A 151 -23.96 -12.06 -3.58
N PHE A 152 -24.40 -11.11 -2.76
CA PHE A 152 -25.15 -11.33 -1.52
C PHE A 152 -26.65 -11.58 -1.76
N ALA A 153 -27.13 -11.34 -2.97
CA ALA A 153 -28.50 -11.69 -3.34
C ALA A 153 -28.68 -13.23 -3.39
N PRO A 154 -29.81 -13.77 -2.90
CA PRO A 154 -30.09 -15.20 -2.96
C PRO A 154 -30.03 -15.76 -4.39
N VAL A 155 -29.44 -16.94 -4.57
CA VAL A 155 -29.31 -17.61 -5.88
C VAL A 155 -29.74 -19.07 -5.80
N PRO A 156 -30.51 -19.58 -6.78
CA PRO A 156 -30.72 -21.01 -6.91
C PRO A 156 -29.40 -21.72 -7.27
N ASN A 157 -28.98 -22.68 -6.46
CA ASN A 157 -27.75 -23.47 -6.63
C ASN A 157 -26.44 -22.64 -6.56
N PRO A 158 -26.04 -22.15 -5.36
CA PRO A 158 -24.86 -21.32 -5.18
C PRO A 158 -23.57 -21.97 -5.71
N ALA A 159 -23.36 -23.25 -5.40
CA ALA A 159 -22.14 -23.98 -5.77
C ALA A 159 -21.88 -24.01 -7.29
N ALA A 160 -22.91 -24.14 -8.11
CA ALA A 160 -22.75 -24.16 -9.57
C ALA A 160 -22.32 -22.79 -10.15
N VAL A 161 -22.66 -21.70 -9.48
CA VAL A 161 -22.40 -20.33 -9.95
C VAL A 161 -21.14 -19.73 -9.29
N ALA A 162 -20.70 -20.29 -8.16
CA ALA A 162 -19.56 -19.85 -7.36
C ALA A 162 -18.28 -19.66 -8.19
N SER A 163 -17.91 -20.68 -8.97
CA SER A 163 -16.68 -20.67 -9.77
C SER A 163 -16.72 -19.59 -10.85
N LYS A 164 -17.86 -19.44 -11.56
CA LYS A 164 -18.03 -18.40 -12.58
C LYS A 164 -17.99 -16.99 -11.98
N ARG A 165 -18.65 -16.78 -10.84
CA ARG A 165 -18.62 -15.50 -10.10
C ARG A 165 -17.23 -15.17 -9.58
N THR A 166 -16.52 -16.16 -9.06
CA THR A 166 -15.15 -16.00 -8.56
C THR A 166 -14.22 -15.58 -9.70
N LEU A 167 -14.30 -16.24 -10.85
CA LEU A 167 -13.53 -15.88 -12.05
C LEU A 167 -13.85 -14.45 -12.50
N ALA A 168 -15.13 -14.13 -12.72
CA ALA A 168 -15.56 -12.82 -13.19
C ALA A 168 -15.12 -11.70 -12.23
N LEU A 169 -15.31 -11.90 -10.93
CA LEU A 169 -14.87 -10.92 -9.92
C LEU A 169 -13.34 -10.82 -9.83
N THR A 170 -12.61 -11.94 -9.94
CA THR A 170 -11.13 -11.91 -9.94
C THR A 170 -10.59 -11.05 -11.07
N ILE A 171 -11.13 -11.21 -12.29
CA ILE A 171 -10.71 -10.43 -13.45
C ILE A 171 -11.16 -8.98 -13.35
N PHE A 172 -12.39 -8.72 -12.90
CA PHE A 172 -12.83 -7.35 -12.62
C PHE A 172 -11.87 -6.63 -11.66
N ILE A 173 -11.50 -7.26 -10.54
CA ILE A 173 -10.56 -6.69 -9.56
C ILE A 173 -9.18 -6.49 -10.19
N ALA A 174 -8.66 -7.51 -10.88
CA ALA A 174 -7.34 -7.46 -11.50
C ALA A 174 -7.23 -6.32 -12.53
N ARG A 175 -8.32 -6.05 -13.26
CA ARG A 175 -8.41 -5.00 -14.26
C ARG A 175 -8.52 -3.61 -13.62
N ARG A 176 -9.39 -3.42 -12.63
CA ARG A 176 -9.56 -2.15 -11.90
C ARG A 176 -8.37 -1.80 -10.99
N CYS A 177 -7.62 -2.80 -10.52
CA CYS A 177 -6.48 -2.63 -9.62
C CYS A 177 -5.14 -2.89 -10.31
N GLN A 178 -5.10 -2.83 -11.65
CA GLN A 178 -3.94 -3.21 -12.45
C GLN A 178 -2.68 -2.44 -12.07
N LEU A 179 -2.80 -1.12 -11.83
CA LEU A 179 -1.66 -0.27 -11.45
C LEU A 179 -1.04 -0.72 -10.13
N LYS A 180 -1.87 -1.05 -9.13
CA LYS A 180 -1.40 -1.57 -7.84
C LYS A 180 -0.70 -2.91 -8.00
N LEU A 181 -1.30 -3.83 -8.75
CA LEU A 181 -0.76 -5.17 -8.97
C LEU A 181 0.56 -5.13 -9.76
N ARG A 182 0.65 -4.26 -10.77
CA ARG A 182 1.89 -3.97 -11.49
C ARG A 182 2.97 -3.42 -10.56
N ALA A 183 2.61 -2.46 -9.70
CA ALA A 183 3.53 -1.91 -8.72
C ALA A 183 4.05 -2.99 -7.76
N HIS A 184 3.19 -3.90 -7.30
CA HIS A 184 3.60 -5.04 -6.48
C HIS A 184 4.56 -5.98 -7.20
N ILE A 185 4.31 -6.35 -8.46
CA ILE A 185 5.24 -7.18 -9.24
C ILE A 185 6.61 -6.49 -9.41
N ASN A 186 6.60 -5.20 -9.73
CA ASN A 186 7.82 -4.41 -9.86
C ASN A 186 8.53 -4.25 -8.50
N GLN A 187 7.79 -4.23 -7.41
CA GLN A 187 8.35 -4.20 -6.06
C GLN A 187 9.21 -5.43 -5.79
N GLY A 188 8.84 -6.61 -6.30
CA GLY A 188 9.69 -7.80 -6.23
C GLY A 188 11.06 -7.61 -6.88
N THR A 189 11.17 -6.84 -7.95
CA THR A 189 12.48 -6.50 -8.57
C THR A 189 13.22 -5.35 -7.89
N LYS A 190 12.56 -4.61 -6.99
CA LYS A 190 13.20 -3.60 -6.14
C LYS A 190 13.74 -4.22 -4.85
N LEU A 191 12.95 -5.10 -4.23
CA LEU A 191 13.30 -5.83 -3.01
C LEU A 191 14.42 -6.85 -3.24
N TRP A 192 14.46 -7.47 -4.42
CA TRP A 192 15.48 -8.44 -4.79
C TRP A 192 16.15 -8.03 -6.10
N LEU A 193 17.43 -8.39 -6.28
CA LEU A 193 18.18 -8.14 -7.53
C LEU A 193 17.47 -8.69 -8.78
N LYS A 194 16.68 -9.76 -8.61
CA LYS A 194 15.73 -10.30 -9.59
C LYS A 194 14.49 -10.75 -8.84
N HIS A 195 13.35 -10.88 -9.52
CA HIS A 195 12.12 -11.31 -8.85
C HIS A 195 12.32 -12.69 -8.20
N PRO A 196 11.79 -12.95 -6.99
CA PRO A 196 12.08 -14.17 -6.24
C PRO A 196 11.72 -15.48 -6.97
N LEU A 197 10.68 -15.48 -7.81
CA LEU A 197 10.36 -16.62 -8.68
C LEU A 197 11.39 -16.83 -9.81
N GLU A 198 12.00 -15.76 -10.35
CA GLU A 198 13.07 -15.87 -11.34
C GLU A 198 14.37 -16.36 -10.70
N LEU A 199 14.64 -15.94 -9.46
CA LEU A 199 15.75 -16.46 -8.66
C LEU A 199 15.56 -17.96 -8.39
N SER A 200 14.35 -18.36 -7.99
CA SER A 200 13.98 -19.76 -7.77
C SER A 200 14.12 -20.58 -9.06
N HIS A 201 13.65 -20.06 -10.19
CA HIS A 201 13.79 -20.68 -11.51
C HIS A 201 15.24 -20.84 -11.92
N SER A 202 16.03 -19.77 -11.85
CA SER A 202 17.47 -19.82 -12.13
C SER A 202 18.20 -20.76 -11.17
N TRP A 203 17.69 -20.92 -9.94
CA TRP A 203 18.25 -21.84 -8.96
C TRP A 203 18.06 -23.29 -9.39
N TYR A 204 16.82 -23.71 -9.63
CA TYR A 204 16.50 -25.11 -9.93
C TYR A 204 16.97 -25.59 -11.31
N HIS A 205 17.19 -24.69 -12.27
CA HIS A 205 17.79 -25.01 -13.57
C HIS A 205 19.32 -25.08 -13.57
N GLY A 206 19.97 -24.71 -12.46
CA GLY A 206 21.42 -24.76 -12.36
C GLY A 206 21.98 -26.17 -12.07
N PRO A 207 23.31 -26.36 -12.17
CA PRO A 207 23.94 -27.66 -11.90
C PRO A 207 23.80 -28.06 -10.43
N VAL A 208 23.60 -29.38 -10.20
CA VAL A 208 23.61 -30.15 -8.93
C VAL A 208 23.31 -29.33 -7.67
N ARG A 209 22.04 -29.32 -7.26
CA ARG A 209 21.59 -28.59 -6.06
C ARG A 209 20.73 -29.47 -5.17
N GLU A 210 20.64 -29.08 -3.90
CA GLU A 210 19.69 -29.67 -2.97
C GLU A 210 18.27 -29.54 -3.54
N LYS A 211 17.64 -30.69 -3.80
CA LYS A 211 16.24 -30.78 -4.20
C LYS A 211 15.39 -31.08 -2.96
N PRO A 212 14.17 -30.51 -2.86
CA PRO A 212 13.30 -30.79 -1.72
C PRO A 212 12.96 -32.28 -1.65
N VAL A 213 12.77 -32.77 -0.42
CA VAL A 213 12.30 -34.15 -0.16
C VAL A 213 10.89 -34.30 -0.71
N SER A 214 10.57 -35.43 -1.33
CA SER A 214 9.24 -35.66 -1.90
C SER A 214 8.10 -35.39 -0.91
N LYS A 215 7.12 -34.55 -1.30
CA LYS A 215 5.95 -34.23 -0.46
C LYS A 215 4.68 -34.10 -1.31
N GLN A 216 3.57 -34.57 -0.75
CA GLN A 216 2.25 -34.50 -1.37
C GLN A 216 1.48 -33.26 -0.94
N PHE A 217 0.69 -32.73 -1.87
CA PHE A 217 -0.14 -31.54 -1.71
C PHE A 217 -1.53 -31.77 -2.32
N LEU A 218 -2.54 -31.17 -1.70
CA LEU A 218 -3.91 -31.19 -2.21
C LEU A 218 -4.20 -29.89 -2.95
N LEU A 219 -4.56 -29.99 -4.22
CA LEU A 219 -4.91 -28.85 -5.08
C LEU A 219 -6.29 -29.08 -5.71
N PRO A 220 -7.10 -28.04 -5.95
CA PRO A 220 -8.43 -28.22 -6.52
C PRO A 220 -8.39 -28.78 -7.95
N ALA A 221 -9.35 -29.63 -8.33
CA ALA A 221 -9.44 -30.16 -9.69
C ALA A 221 -9.48 -29.06 -10.78
N GLY A 222 -9.99 -27.86 -10.45
CA GLY A 222 -10.07 -26.74 -11.39
C GLY A 222 -8.72 -26.20 -11.89
N VAL A 223 -7.59 -26.58 -11.30
CA VAL A 223 -6.25 -26.22 -11.81
C VAL A 223 -5.59 -27.32 -12.65
N GLN A 224 -6.21 -28.50 -12.79
CA GLN A 224 -5.60 -29.67 -13.40
C GLN A 224 -5.14 -29.41 -14.84
N ASP A 225 -6.00 -28.83 -15.69
CA ASP A 225 -5.68 -28.62 -17.11
C ASP A 225 -4.42 -27.79 -17.32
N PHE A 226 -4.18 -26.81 -16.44
CA PHE A 226 -2.96 -26.01 -16.49
C PHE A 226 -1.76 -26.77 -15.94
N LEU A 227 -1.91 -27.51 -14.85
CA LEU A 227 -0.81 -28.33 -14.30
C LEU A 227 -0.32 -29.37 -15.32
N VAL A 228 -1.24 -29.96 -16.08
CA VAL A 228 -0.92 -30.91 -17.16
C VAL A 228 -0.05 -30.29 -18.25
N SER A 229 -0.21 -29.00 -18.58
CA SER A 229 0.65 -28.35 -19.60
C SER A 229 2.11 -28.20 -19.16
N PHE A 230 2.41 -28.43 -17.88
CA PHE A 230 3.77 -28.47 -17.32
C PHE A 230 4.23 -29.90 -16.96
N ASN A 231 3.52 -30.93 -17.45
CA ASN A 231 3.73 -32.34 -17.11
C ASN A 231 3.55 -32.65 -15.60
N LEU A 232 2.72 -31.86 -14.91
CA LEU A 232 2.35 -32.10 -13.51
C LEU A 232 1.00 -32.83 -13.47
N HIS A 233 1.05 -34.14 -13.30
CA HIS A 233 -0.13 -34.99 -13.22
C HIS A 233 -0.52 -35.27 -11.77
N PRO A 234 -1.82 -35.36 -11.46
CA PRO A 234 -2.24 -35.82 -10.15
C PRO A 234 -1.88 -37.30 -9.96
N GLU A 235 -1.63 -37.68 -8.71
CA GLU A 235 -1.48 -39.08 -8.33
C GLU A 235 -2.76 -39.86 -8.67
N PRO A 236 -2.68 -41.16 -8.99
CA PRO A 236 -3.83 -42.02 -9.30
C PRO A 236 -4.62 -42.41 -8.03
N VAL A 237 -4.91 -41.42 -7.19
CA VAL A 237 -5.68 -41.54 -5.96
C VAL A 237 -7.05 -40.92 -6.21
N PRO A 238 -8.17 -41.53 -5.73
CA PRO A 238 -9.48 -40.92 -5.85
C PRO A 238 -9.50 -39.49 -5.31
N PRO A 239 -10.21 -38.56 -5.96
CA PRO A 239 -10.33 -37.19 -5.47
C PRO A 239 -10.87 -37.17 -4.04
N SER A 240 -10.41 -36.19 -3.26
CA SER A 240 -10.95 -35.97 -1.93
C SER A 240 -12.45 -35.65 -1.98
N LYS A 241 -13.12 -35.69 -0.82
CA LYS A 241 -14.54 -35.28 -0.72
C LYS A 241 -14.79 -33.85 -1.18
N GLU A 242 -13.77 -33.00 -1.19
CA GLU A 242 -13.83 -31.60 -1.62
C GLU A 242 -13.49 -31.42 -3.10
N GLY A 243 -13.20 -32.51 -3.83
CA GLY A 243 -12.76 -32.44 -5.23
C GLY A 243 -11.30 -32.03 -5.40
N ASP A 244 -10.52 -31.96 -4.32
CA ASP A 244 -9.07 -31.79 -4.40
C ASP A 244 -8.40 -33.06 -4.94
N LEU A 245 -7.40 -32.87 -5.80
CA LEU A 245 -6.50 -33.88 -6.35
C LEU A 245 -5.15 -33.83 -5.62
N THR A 246 -4.50 -34.99 -5.50
CA THR A 246 -3.20 -35.10 -4.86
C THR A 246 -2.09 -34.93 -5.88
N TYR A 247 -1.13 -34.06 -5.61
CA TYR A 247 0.06 -33.85 -6.44
C TYR A 247 1.32 -34.03 -5.60
N THR A 248 2.37 -34.57 -6.21
CA THR A 248 3.67 -34.74 -5.56
C THR A 248 4.68 -33.75 -6.10
N VAL A 249 5.31 -32.99 -5.21
CA VAL A 249 6.57 -32.28 -5.50
C VAL A 249 7.69 -33.25 -5.18
N SER A 250 8.28 -33.85 -6.21
CA SER A 250 9.41 -34.79 -6.10
C SER A 250 10.65 -34.16 -6.71
N GLN A 251 11.80 -34.84 -6.58
CA GLN A 251 13.03 -34.40 -7.23
C GLN A 251 12.92 -34.29 -8.76
N ASP A 252 12.05 -35.09 -9.37
CA ASP A 252 11.87 -35.12 -10.82
C ASP A 252 10.87 -34.07 -11.29
N THR A 253 9.87 -33.73 -10.47
CA THR A 253 8.84 -32.73 -10.82
C THR A 253 9.16 -31.31 -10.36
N THR A 254 10.17 -31.14 -9.49
CA THR A 254 10.53 -29.82 -8.93
C THR A 254 10.77 -28.76 -10.01
N VAL A 255 11.44 -29.11 -11.11
CA VAL A 255 11.71 -28.16 -12.21
C VAL A 255 10.40 -27.73 -12.87
N SER A 256 9.52 -28.66 -13.19
CA SER A 256 8.18 -28.37 -13.73
C SER A 256 7.34 -27.46 -12.82
N TRP A 257 7.40 -27.66 -11.49
CA TRP A 257 6.72 -26.78 -10.53
C TRP A 257 7.24 -25.34 -10.61
N VAL A 258 8.54 -25.17 -10.71
CA VAL A 258 9.17 -23.84 -10.74
C VAL A 258 8.96 -23.17 -12.09
N ASP A 259 8.95 -23.94 -13.19
CA ASP A 259 8.60 -23.46 -14.53
C ASP A 259 7.17 -22.92 -14.57
N MET A 260 6.22 -23.67 -14.01
CA MET A 260 4.83 -23.26 -13.89
C MET A 260 4.66 -21.95 -13.10
N LEU A 261 5.35 -21.81 -11.97
CA LEU A 261 5.30 -20.58 -11.16
C LEU A 261 5.93 -19.39 -11.90
N ASN A 262 7.06 -19.60 -12.57
CA ASN A 262 7.74 -18.58 -13.35
C ASN A 262 6.90 -18.15 -14.55
N GLU A 263 6.24 -19.08 -15.24
CA GLU A 263 5.34 -18.77 -16.34
C GLU A 263 4.12 -17.98 -15.86
N SER A 264 3.55 -18.35 -14.70
CA SER A 264 2.47 -17.57 -14.07
C SER A 264 2.89 -16.12 -13.81
N LEU A 265 4.13 -15.89 -13.35
CA LEU A 265 4.68 -14.54 -13.20
C LEU A 265 4.78 -13.79 -14.53
N LYS A 266 5.28 -14.44 -15.58
CA LYS A 266 5.39 -13.82 -16.91
C LYS A 266 4.02 -13.44 -17.45
N THR A 267 3.03 -14.33 -17.34
CA THR A 267 1.64 -14.04 -17.71
C THR A 267 1.11 -12.83 -16.96
N MET A 268 1.28 -12.75 -15.64
CA MET A 268 0.84 -11.58 -14.87
C MET A 268 1.55 -10.29 -15.31
N ARG A 269 2.86 -10.32 -15.59
CA ARG A 269 3.62 -9.16 -16.08
C ARG A 269 3.14 -8.68 -17.45
N GLU A 270 2.85 -9.61 -18.35
CA GLU A 270 2.34 -9.31 -19.68
C GLU A 270 0.95 -8.64 -19.58
N MET A 271 0.06 -9.26 -18.81
CA MET A 271 -1.33 -8.82 -18.67
C MET A 271 -1.50 -7.52 -17.88
N TYR A 272 -0.54 -7.18 -17.01
CA TYR A 272 -0.52 -5.90 -16.32
C TYR A 272 0.16 -4.77 -17.09
N ARG A 273 0.46 -4.96 -18.38
CA ARG A 273 0.79 -3.84 -19.27
C ARG A 273 -0.45 -2.97 -19.52
N PRO A 274 -0.29 -1.63 -19.65
CA PRO A 274 -1.39 -0.77 -20.04
C PRO A 274 -1.94 -1.25 -21.40
N SER A 275 -3.14 -1.82 -21.40
CA SER A 275 -3.87 -2.23 -22.58
C SER A 275 -5.34 -1.98 -22.31
N ASP A 276 -6.00 -1.23 -23.19
CA ASP A 276 -7.40 -0.87 -23.01
C ASP A 276 -8.35 -2.06 -23.19
N GLN A 277 -7.87 -3.17 -23.75
CA GLN A 277 -8.70 -4.35 -24.04
C GLN A 277 -7.95 -5.63 -23.66
N TRP A 278 -8.65 -6.49 -22.90
CA TRP A 278 -8.29 -7.89 -22.76
C TRP A 278 -9.32 -8.69 -23.53
N ASP A 279 -8.87 -9.63 -24.35
CA ASP A 279 -9.80 -10.64 -24.87
C ASP A 279 -10.15 -11.67 -23.78
N GLY A 280 -11.11 -12.55 -24.10
CA GLY A 280 -11.56 -13.57 -23.15
C GLY A 280 -10.47 -14.58 -22.79
N ASP A 281 -9.57 -14.88 -23.71
CA ASP A 281 -8.51 -15.88 -23.55
C ASP A 281 -7.38 -15.34 -22.67
N GLU A 282 -6.98 -14.09 -22.91
CA GLU A 282 -6.03 -13.32 -22.10
C GLU A 282 -6.51 -13.17 -20.66
N ALA A 283 -7.77 -12.77 -20.46
CA ALA A 283 -8.39 -12.69 -19.14
C ALA A 283 -8.38 -14.07 -18.44
N TYR A 284 -8.68 -15.14 -19.18
CA TYR A 284 -8.67 -16.48 -18.62
C TYR A 284 -7.26 -16.99 -18.29
N ALA A 285 -6.25 -16.65 -19.10
CA ALA A 285 -4.85 -16.95 -18.83
C ALA A 285 -4.37 -16.25 -17.55
N LEU A 286 -4.69 -14.96 -17.39
CA LEU A 286 -4.42 -14.22 -16.15
C LEU A 286 -5.07 -14.88 -14.94
N TYR A 287 -6.35 -15.23 -15.05
CA TYR A 287 -7.07 -15.93 -13.98
C TYR A 287 -6.33 -17.20 -13.54
N LYS A 288 -5.93 -18.05 -14.49
CA LYS A 288 -5.19 -19.29 -14.19
C LYS A 288 -3.87 -19.01 -13.48
N ALA A 289 -3.08 -18.05 -13.96
CA ALA A 289 -1.82 -17.67 -13.33
C ALA A 289 -2.00 -17.24 -11.87
N ILE A 290 -2.99 -16.38 -11.59
CA ILE A 290 -3.30 -15.90 -10.22
C ILE A 290 -3.74 -17.07 -9.32
N VAL A 291 -4.66 -17.91 -9.82
CA VAL A 291 -5.23 -19.05 -9.07
C VAL A 291 -4.16 -20.05 -8.66
N ILE A 292 -3.23 -20.34 -9.58
CA ILE A 292 -2.18 -21.34 -9.35
C ILE A 292 -1.18 -20.83 -8.35
N LEU A 293 -0.73 -19.58 -8.50
CA LEU A 293 0.14 -18.97 -7.51
C LEU A 293 -0.55 -18.91 -6.14
N HIS A 294 -1.85 -18.62 -6.11
CA HIS A 294 -2.63 -18.61 -4.87
C HIS A 294 -2.60 -19.98 -4.18
N TYR A 295 -2.99 -21.05 -4.89
CA TYR A 295 -3.03 -22.39 -4.31
C TYR A 295 -1.65 -22.92 -3.95
N ALA A 296 -0.62 -22.62 -4.75
CA ALA A 296 0.76 -22.95 -4.41
C ALA A 296 1.20 -22.28 -3.09
N ALA A 297 0.79 -21.02 -2.88
CA ALA A 297 1.11 -20.27 -1.67
C ALA A 297 0.30 -20.69 -0.44
N ILE A 298 -0.99 -21.01 -0.57
CA ILE A 298 -1.83 -21.37 0.59
C ILE A 298 -1.74 -22.85 0.98
N ARG A 299 -1.34 -23.73 0.06
CA ARG A 299 -1.17 -25.17 0.32
C ARG A 299 0.26 -25.56 0.71
N GLY A 300 1.17 -24.60 0.82
CA GLY A 300 2.53 -24.84 1.29
C GLY A 300 3.51 -25.34 0.22
N VAL A 301 3.16 -25.26 -1.07
CA VAL A 301 4.03 -25.68 -2.17
C VAL A 301 5.23 -24.74 -2.26
N LEU A 302 5.01 -23.43 -2.15
CA LEU A 302 6.10 -22.45 -2.18
C LEU A 302 7.06 -22.62 -1.01
N GLU A 303 6.55 -22.76 0.22
CA GLU A 303 7.37 -23.02 1.42
C GLU A 303 8.22 -24.28 1.26
N HIS A 304 7.66 -25.31 0.62
CA HIS A 304 8.37 -26.55 0.37
C HIS A 304 9.44 -26.43 -0.71
N LEU A 305 9.20 -25.63 -1.75
CA LEU A 305 10.18 -25.33 -2.79
C LEU A 305 11.31 -24.41 -2.29
N VAL A 306 11.15 -23.71 -1.17
CA VAL A 306 12.22 -22.89 -0.58
C VAL A 306 13.06 -23.71 0.39
N THR A 307 14.08 -24.39 -0.14
CA THR A 307 15.10 -25.10 0.66
C THR A 307 15.96 -24.11 1.47
N SER A 308 16.74 -24.61 2.43
CA SER A 308 17.70 -23.78 3.17
C SER A 308 18.71 -23.08 2.26
N GLU A 309 19.21 -23.77 1.23
CA GLU A 309 20.14 -23.18 0.27
C GLU A 309 19.47 -22.10 -0.58
N LEU A 310 18.25 -22.32 -1.07
CA LEU A 310 17.51 -21.31 -1.83
C LEU A 310 17.16 -20.11 -0.94
N ALA A 311 16.78 -20.32 0.32
CA ALA A 311 16.54 -19.25 1.28
C ALA A 311 17.79 -18.37 1.49
N ALA A 312 18.98 -18.97 1.54
CA ALA A 312 20.25 -18.24 1.60
C ALA A 312 20.51 -17.42 0.33
N VAL A 313 20.19 -17.96 -0.85
CA VAL A 313 20.28 -17.22 -2.12
C VAL A 313 19.29 -16.06 -2.17
N LEU A 314 18.04 -16.27 -1.75
CA LEU A 314 17.03 -15.21 -1.64
C LEU A 314 17.49 -14.12 -0.68
N ALA A 315 18.07 -14.48 0.46
CA ALA A 315 18.63 -13.52 1.42
C ALA A 315 19.84 -12.76 0.84
N ALA A 316 20.75 -13.44 0.13
CA ALA A 316 21.92 -12.80 -0.49
C ALA A 316 21.55 -11.87 -1.66
N ASN A 317 20.44 -12.14 -2.34
CA ASN A 317 19.92 -11.31 -3.43
C ASN A 317 18.89 -10.28 -2.96
N TYR A 318 18.52 -10.29 -1.68
CA TYR A 318 17.68 -9.25 -1.10
C TYR A 318 18.50 -7.97 -1.01
N SER A 319 18.05 -6.92 -1.70
CA SER A 319 18.80 -5.68 -1.77
C SER A 319 18.77 -5.01 -0.39
N LEU A 320 19.93 -4.84 0.24
CA LEU A 320 20.05 -4.03 1.45
C LEU A 320 19.59 -2.58 1.21
N GLY A 321 19.63 -2.11 -0.04
CA GLY A 321 19.06 -0.82 -0.45
C GLY A 321 17.54 -0.72 -0.29
N ALA A 322 16.83 -1.83 -0.09
CA ALA A 322 15.41 -1.84 0.26
C ALA A 322 15.14 -1.70 1.77
N GLN A 323 16.15 -1.79 2.64
CA GLN A 323 16.01 -1.22 3.99
C GLN A 323 15.98 0.29 3.78
N SER A 324 14.78 0.87 3.73
CA SER A 324 14.60 2.30 3.55
C SER A 324 15.40 3.02 4.62
N SER A 325 16.59 3.50 4.28
CA SER A 325 17.32 4.38 5.17
C SER A 325 16.46 5.63 5.27
N SER A 326 15.80 5.78 6.41
CA SER A 326 14.97 6.96 6.65
C SER A 326 15.77 8.21 6.30
N LYS A 327 15.12 9.24 5.73
CA LYS A 327 15.81 10.48 5.32
C LYS A 327 16.64 11.06 6.48
N LEU A 328 16.13 10.92 7.70
CA LEU A 328 16.83 11.27 8.94
C LEU A 328 18.09 10.42 9.17
N GLY A 329 17.98 9.09 9.07
CA GLY A 329 19.11 8.18 9.20
C GLY A 329 20.19 8.43 8.14
N GLU A 330 19.80 8.63 6.88
CA GLU A 330 20.74 8.98 5.80
C GLU A 330 21.45 10.29 6.09
N ALA A 331 20.70 11.34 6.44
CA ALA A 331 21.27 12.63 6.74
C ALA A 331 22.25 12.57 7.92
N ILE A 332 21.97 11.79 8.98
CA ILE A 332 22.91 11.59 10.08
C ILE A 332 24.14 10.80 9.64
N MET A 333 23.97 9.76 8.82
CA MET A 333 25.10 8.97 8.31
C MET A 333 26.03 9.78 7.39
N THR A 334 25.50 10.76 6.65
CA THR A 334 26.33 11.66 5.83
C THR A 334 27.29 12.52 6.65
N LEU A 335 26.93 12.89 7.90
CA LEU A 335 27.83 13.64 8.79
C LEU A 335 29.15 12.89 9.08
N SER A 336 29.14 11.56 9.01
CA SER A 336 30.32 10.74 9.33
C SER A 336 31.37 10.72 8.23
N ARG A 337 31.01 11.10 7.00
CA ARG A 337 31.84 10.88 5.81
C ARG A 337 32.76 12.06 5.46
N ASP A 338 32.58 13.25 6.05
CA ASP A 338 33.23 14.49 5.61
C ASP A 338 34.22 15.18 6.60
N PRO A 339 35.19 14.50 7.23
CA PRO A 339 36.19 15.19 8.05
C PRO A 339 37.34 15.85 7.25
N ALA A 340 37.47 15.67 5.93
CA ALA A 340 38.73 15.99 5.22
C ALA A 340 38.64 16.78 3.89
N THR A 341 37.44 17.15 3.42
CA THR A 341 37.26 17.82 2.10
C THR A 341 37.02 19.33 2.18
N ALA A 342 36.90 19.91 3.38
CA ALA A 342 36.83 21.36 3.55
C ALA A 342 38.23 22.03 3.52
N SER A 343 38.96 21.88 2.42
CA SER A 343 40.06 22.78 2.07
C SER A 343 39.49 23.97 1.29
N PRO A 344 39.78 25.23 1.67
CA PRO A 344 39.27 26.39 0.94
C PRO A 344 40.04 26.51 -0.38
N SER A 345 39.45 26.07 -1.49
CA SER A 345 40.04 26.29 -2.81
C SER A 345 39.85 27.75 -3.24
N ALA A 346 40.98 28.40 -3.47
CA ALA A 346 41.13 29.77 -3.91
C ALA A 346 40.72 29.98 -5.37
N THR A 347 40.31 31.22 -5.65
CA THR A 347 40.40 31.96 -6.92
C THR A 347 39.68 31.43 -8.16
N ALA A 348 38.59 32.12 -8.50
CA ALA A 348 37.91 32.06 -9.78
C ALA A 348 38.76 32.67 -10.92
N SER A 349 38.75 31.99 -12.07
CA SER A 349 39.15 32.54 -13.38
C SER A 349 37.89 32.68 -14.27
N PRO A 350 37.85 33.66 -15.19
CA PRO A 350 36.65 34.02 -15.93
C PRO A 350 36.35 33.08 -17.11
N PRO A 351 35.09 32.99 -17.58
CA PRO A 351 34.71 32.10 -18.67
C PRO A 351 35.05 32.70 -20.04
N ALA A 352 35.66 31.88 -20.90
CA ALA A 352 35.91 32.19 -22.30
C ALA A 352 34.74 31.71 -23.18
N ALA A 353 34.30 32.63 -24.05
CA ALA A 353 33.70 32.53 -25.37
C ALA A 353 32.87 31.30 -25.81
N ALA A 354 31.68 31.64 -26.31
CA ALA A 354 30.70 30.80 -26.98
C ALA A 354 31.15 30.24 -28.34
N TYR A 355 30.57 29.09 -28.71
CA TYR A 355 30.44 28.60 -30.09
C TYR A 355 28.97 28.24 -30.40
N PRO A 356 28.55 28.29 -31.68
CA PRO A 356 27.15 28.42 -32.11
C PRO A 356 26.44 27.06 -32.35
N PRO A 357 25.10 27.05 -32.54
CA PRO A 357 24.33 25.82 -32.68
C PRO A 357 24.38 25.27 -34.11
N ALA A 358 24.52 23.95 -34.23
CA ALA A 358 24.32 23.21 -35.46
C ALA A 358 22.87 22.74 -35.59
N THR A 359 22.26 23.14 -36.71
CA THR A 359 21.00 22.65 -37.28
C THR A 359 21.16 21.26 -37.89
N ALA A 360 20.20 20.35 -37.69
CA ALA A 360 19.66 19.45 -38.72
C ALA A 360 18.59 18.51 -38.16
N SER A 361 17.39 18.57 -38.73
CA SER A 361 16.32 17.58 -38.61
C SER A 361 16.61 16.33 -39.46
N PRO A 362 16.13 15.14 -39.07
CA PRO A 362 15.97 14.03 -40.00
C PRO A 362 14.51 13.95 -40.56
N PRO A 363 14.32 13.42 -41.77
CA PRO A 363 13.03 13.39 -42.46
C PRO A 363 12.15 12.21 -42.03
N ALA A 364 10.85 12.44 -42.14
CA ALA A 364 9.78 11.47 -41.99
C ALA A 364 9.89 10.33 -43.02
N GLY A 365 9.90 9.09 -42.51
CA GLY A 365 9.78 7.87 -43.31
C GLY A 365 8.33 7.41 -43.35
N THR A 366 7.72 7.55 -44.53
CA THR A 366 6.43 7.00 -44.93
C THR A 366 6.49 5.47 -44.97
N PHE A 367 5.58 4.76 -44.30
CA PHE A 367 5.34 3.34 -44.54
C PHE A 367 3.90 3.10 -44.95
N SER A 368 3.77 2.51 -46.15
CA SER A 368 2.53 2.06 -46.76
C SER A 368 1.89 0.91 -45.99
N SER A 369 0.59 1.06 -45.76
CA SER A 369 -0.34 0.03 -45.35
C SER A 369 -0.51 -1.02 -46.45
N ILE A 370 -0.34 -2.30 -46.10
CA ILE A 370 -0.78 -3.45 -46.90
C ILE A 370 -2.11 -3.92 -46.32
N ALA A 371 -3.16 -3.80 -47.12
CA ALA A 371 -4.48 -4.34 -46.86
C ALA A 371 -4.50 -5.87 -46.98
N ALA A 372 -5.28 -6.51 -46.12
CA ALA A 372 -5.77 -7.87 -46.29
C ALA A 372 -7.25 -7.95 -45.83
N PRO A 373 -8.03 -8.89 -46.38
CA PRO A 373 -9.40 -8.63 -46.82
C PRO A 373 -10.49 -8.97 -45.79
N GLY A 374 -11.62 -8.29 -45.96
CA GLY A 374 -12.80 -8.39 -45.13
C GLY A 374 -13.54 -9.72 -45.18
N LEU A 375 -14.21 -10.00 -44.07
CA LEU A 375 -15.29 -10.98 -43.95
C LEU A 375 -16.55 -10.22 -43.52
N ALA A 376 -17.53 -10.27 -44.42
CA ALA A 376 -18.83 -9.64 -44.28
C ALA A 376 -19.71 -10.38 -43.26
N MET A 377 -20.36 -9.63 -42.37
CA MET A 377 -21.52 -10.05 -41.61
C MET A 377 -22.57 -8.95 -41.74
N GLY A 378 -23.77 -9.35 -42.17
CA GLY A 378 -24.81 -8.49 -42.71
C GLY A 378 -25.44 -7.55 -41.70
N GLU A 379 -25.68 -6.33 -42.15
CA GLU A 379 -26.48 -5.32 -41.47
C GLU A 379 -27.98 -5.55 -41.71
N ALA A 380 -28.73 -5.50 -40.60
CA ALA A 380 -30.17 -5.33 -40.60
C ALA A 380 -30.50 -3.84 -40.74
N LYS A 381 -31.40 -3.58 -41.68
CA LYS A 381 -32.00 -2.29 -42.03
C LYS A 381 -32.80 -1.72 -40.86
N VAL A 382 -32.48 -0.51 -40.40
CA VAL A 382 -33.34 0.30 -39.51
C VAL A 382 -33.42 1.72 -40.08
N GLU A 383 -34.66 2.23 -40.08
CA GLU A 383 -35.17 3.45 -40.70
C GLU A 383 -34.62 4.77 -40.13
N ASP A 384 -34.60 5.75 -41.03
CA ASP A 384 -34.42 7.19 -40.83
C ASP A 384 -35.33 7.79 -39.74
N GLN A 385 -34.79 8.72 -38.95
CA GLN A 385 -35.46 9.94 -38.48
C GLN A 385 -34.44 10.94 -37.88
N PRO A 386 -34.79 12.24 -37.79
CA PRO A 386 -33.95 13.33 -38.27
C PRO A 386 -33.12 14.05 -37.20
N GLU A 387 -32.15 14.79 -37.73
CA GLU A 387 -31.28 15.77 -37.09
C GLU A 387 -32.06 16.83 -36.31
N ASP A 388 -31.65 17.09 -35.06
CA ASP A 388 -31.85 18.38 -34.40
C ASP A 388 -30.68 18.69 -33.45
N GLY A 389 -30.30 19.96 -33.42
CA GLY A 389 -29.00 20.48 -33.02
C GLY A 389 -28.74 20.56 -31.51
N GLY A 390 -27.47 20.79 -31.18
CA GLY A 390 -27.00 20.96 -29.82
C GLY A 390 -25.48 21.07 -29.74
N ASN A 391 -24.93 22.11 -30.36
CA ASN A 391 -23.51 22.40 -30.37
C ASN A 391 -23.13 23.09 -29.05
N GLU A 392 -22.59 22.38 -28.06
CA GLU A 392 -22.00 23.02 -26.88
C GLU A 392 -20.92 22.15 -26.21
N THR A 393 -19.85 22.85 -25.79
CA THR A 393 -18.71 22.45 -24.95
C THR A 393 -17.52 21.78 -25.65
N GLY A 394 -16.55 22.63 -26.00
CA GLY A 394 -15.17 22.22 -26.22
C GLY A 394 -14.55 21.76 -24.91
N GLU A 395 -14.38 20.45 -24.77
CA GLU A 395 -13.49 19.86 -23.78
C GLU A 395 -12.06 19.83 -24.31
N ASP A 396 -11.23 20.61 -23.62
CA ASP A 396 -9.78 20.73 -23.78
C ASP A 396 -9.13 19.39 -23.37
N LYS A 397 -9.17 18.40 -24.25
CA LYS A 397 -8.41 17.13 -24.12
C LYS A 397 -6.92 17.44 -24.19
N ARG A 398 -6.32 17.71 -23.04
CA ARG A 398 -4.86 17.77 -22.91
C ARG A 398 -4.32 16.36 -22.79
N ASP A 399 -3.51 15.98 -23.78
CA ASP A 399 -2.65 14.82 -23.77
C ASP A 399 -1.70 14.90 -22.56
N ASN A 400 -2.05 14.20 -21.48
CA ASN A 400 -1.29 14.16 -20.24
C ASN A 400 -0.81 12.71 -19.97
N GLN A 401 -0.33 12.03 -21.00
CA GLN A 401 -0.13 10.57 -20.97
C GLN A 401 1.27 10.08 -20.52
N ASP A 402 2.27 10.94 -20.33
CA ASP A 402 3.67 10.45 -20.20
C ASP A 402 4.47 10.86 -18.93
N SER A 403 3.82 11.22 -17.81
CA SER A 403 4.58 11.59 -16.58
C SER A 403 4.36 10.72 -15.33
N HIS A 404 3.68 9.58 -15.44
CA HIS A 404 3.40 8.72 -14.29
C HIS A 404 4.53 7.77 -13.85
N GLU A 405 5.71 7.79 -14.48
CA GLU A 405 6.83 6.89 -14.13
C GLU A 405 7.55 7.20 -12.80
N GLY A 406 7.15 8.24 -12.06
CA GLY A 406 7.89 8.72 -10.88
C GLY A 406 7.34 8.36 -9.49
N ILE A 407 6.25 7.58 -9.36
CA ILE A 407 5.70 7.29 -8.02
C ILE A 407 6.52 6.18 -7.37
N GLU A 408 7.49 6.59 -6.55
CA GLU A 408 8.27 5.71 -5.69
C GLU A 408 7.36 5.14 -4.58
N THR A 409 6.65 4.07 -4.88
CA THR A 409 5.89 3.32 -3.87
C THR A 409 6.88 2.70 -2.89
N VAL A 410 6.83 3.14 -1.64
CA VAL A 410 7.56 2.53 -0.53
C VAL A 410 7.21 1.04 -0.48
N PRO A 411 8.18 0.14 -0.26
CA PRO A 411 7.90 -1.29 -0.15
C PRO A 411 6.83 -1.54 0.92
N GLU A 412 5.63 -1.96 0.50
CA GLU A 412 4.54 -2.31 1.41
C GLU A 412 4.85 -3.56 2.23
N ASP A 413 5.84 -4.33 1.76
CA ASP A 413 6.31 -5.59 2.33
C ASP A 413 7.75 -5.43 2.83
N ILE A 414 7.95 -4.80 3.99
CA ILE A 414 9.24 -4.88 4.70
C ILE A 414 9.27 -6.22 5.47
N PRO A 415 10.38 -6.99 5.43
CA PRO A 415 10.52 -8.19 6.25
C PRO A 415 10.20 -7.87 7.71
N VAL A 416 9.37 -8.69 8.35
CA VAL A 416 9.15 -8.55 9.79
C VAL A 416 10.44 -8.94 10.50
N THR A 417 10.80 -8.25 11.58
CA THR A 417 12.00 -8.56 12.37
C THR A 417 12.02 -10.06 12.72
N GLY A 418 13.06 -10.77 12.24
CA GLY A 418 13.24 -12.22 12.44
C GLY A 418 12.57 -13.13 11.40
N GLU A 419 11.88 -12.58 10.40
CA GLU A 419 11.32 -13.35 9.30
C GLU A 419 12.41 -13.81 8.33
N GLY A 420 12.49 -15.12 8.08
CA GLY A 420 13.41 -15.68 7.09
C GLY A 420 13.04 -15.28 5.67
N ALA A 421 14.02 -15.12 4.78
CA ALA A 421 13.81 -14.69 3.39
C ALA A 421 12.80 -15.55 2.62
N GLY A 422 12.73 -16.86 2.90
CA GLY A 422 11.72 -17.75 2.33
C GLY A 422 10.30 -17.43 2.77
N ALA A 423 10.07 -17.23 4.07
CA ALA A 423 8.76 -16.83 4.60
C ALA A 423 8.34 -15.47 4.04
N PHE A 424 9.29 -14.54 3.97
CA PHE A 424 9.08 -13.22 3.38
C PHE A 424 8.72 -13.29 1.88
N MET A 425 9.42 -14.10 1.08
CA MET A 425 9.06 -14.36 -0.32
C MET A 425 7.63 -14.89 -0.43
N VAL A 426 7.25 -15.88 0.37
CA VAL A 426 5.89 -16.45 0.31
C VAL A 426 4.84 -15.41 0.66
N ARG A 427 5.09 -14.59 1.70
CA ARG A 427 4.18 -13.50 2.06
C ARG A 427 4.04 -12.49 0.92
N TYR A 428 5.14 -12.08 0.31
CA TYR A 428 5.14 -11.23 -0.88
C TYR A 428 4.36 -11.87 -2.04
N LEU A 429 4.57 -13.14 -2.36
CA LEU A 429 3.84 -13.78 -3.45
C LEU A 429 2.33 -13.91 -3.18
N ARG A 430 1.91 -13.99 -1.91
CA ARG A 430 0.49 -13.91 -1.54
C ARG A 430 -0.13 -12.56 -1.87
N THR A 431 0.64 -11.46 -1.88
CA THR A 431 0.10 -10.13 -2.24
C THR A 431 -0.28 -10.05 -3.71
N LEU A 432 0.45 -10.76 -4.59
CA LEU A 432 0.11 -10.88 -6.01
C LEU A 432 -1.20 -11.66 -6.26
N CYS A 433 -1.62 -12.49 -5.30
CA CYS A 433 -2.80 -13.34 -5.40
C CYS A 433 -4.06 -12.75 -4.74
N ILE A 434 -3.98 -11.53 -4.20
CA ILE A 434 -5.11 -10.94 -3.47
C ILE A 434 -6.38 -10.80 -4.33
N PRO A 435 -6.34 -10.50 -5.65
CA PRO A 435 -7.57 -10.44 -6.46
C PRO A 435 -8.41 -11.70 -6.37
N TYR A 436 -7.78 -12.88 -6.48
CA TYR A 436 -8.48 -14.16 -6.36
C TYR A 436 -8.91 -14.44 -4.91
N ALA A 437 -8.05 -14.17 -3.93
CA ALA A 437 -8.38 -14.36 -2.52
C ALA A 437 -9.61 -13.53 -2.11
N ALA A 438 -9.64 -12.25 -2.48
CA ALA A 438 -10.75 -11.34 -2.21
C ALA A 438 -12.03 -11.75 -2.95
N ALA A 439 -11.93 -12.13 -4.24
CA ALA A 439 -13.06 -12.62 -5.01
C ALA A 439 -13.68 -13.87 -4.39
N ARG A 440 -12.83 -14.88 -4.12
CA ARG A 440 -13.27 -16.15 -3.51
C ARG A 440 -13.87 -15.93 -2.14
N TYR A 441 -13.25 -15.10 -1.30
CA TYR A 441 -13.79 -14.75 0.01
C TYR A 441 -15.20 -14.16 -0.11
N ASN A 442 -15.39 -13.13 -0.93
CA ASN A 442 -16.68 -12.44 -1.04
C ASN A 442 -17.77 -13.30 -1.68
N VAL A 443 -17.43 -14.15 -2.65
CA VAL A 443 -18.38 -15.11 -3.23
C VAL A 443 -18.84 -16.11 -2.17
N LEU A 444 -17.91 -16.77 -1.46
CA LEU A 444 -18.24 -17.71 -0.39
C LEU A 444 -18.95 -17.05 0.79
N TYR A 445 -18.60 -15.80 1.09
CA TYR A 445 -19.27 -15.02 2.12
C TYR A 445 -20.73 -14.76 1.76
N GLY A 446 -21.02 -14.37 0.52
CA GLY A 446 -22.38 -14.21 0.00
C GLY A 446 -23.21 -15.50 0.05
N GLU A 447 -22.60 -16.66 -0.20
CA GLU A 447 -23.28 -17.96 -0.12
C GLU A 447 -23.69 -18.35 1.29
N ARG A 448 -22.95 -17.89 2.31
CA ARG A 448 -23.25 -18.15 3.72
C ARG A 448 -24.28 -17.19 4.29
N MET A 449 -24.55 -16.07 3.61
CA MET A 449 -25.52 -15.12 4.10
C MET A 449 -26.90 -15.77 4.17
N PRO A 450 -27.65 -15.58 5.27
CA PRO A 450 -29.02 -16.03 5.36
C PRO A 450 -29.81 -15.48 4.17
N SER A 451 -30.75 -16.26 3.62
CA SER A 451 -31.62 -15.86 2.49
C SER A 451 -32.58 -14.69 2.80
N ARG A 452 -32.27 -13.89 3.82
CA ARG A 452 -32.98 -12.68 4.20
C ARG A 452 -32.70 -11.61 3.16
N ASN A 453 -33.70 -10.76 2.91
CA ASN A 453 -33.56 -9.55 2.10
C ASN A 453 -32.70 -8.52 2.87
N ILE A 454 -31.39 -8.79 2.97
CA ILE A 454 -30.45 -7.88 3.60
C ILE A 454 -30.23 -6.73 2.63
N ARG A 455 -30.61 -5.52 3.06
CA ARG A 455 -30.39 -4.31 2.30
C ARG A 455 -28.96 -3.84 2.53
N PHE A 456 -28.05 -4.29 1.67
CA PHE A 456 -26.68 -3.80 1.69
C PHE A 456 -26.58 -2.38 1.13
N GLU A 457 -26.12 -1.43 1.96
CA GLU A 457 -25.92 -0.02 1.57
C GLU A 457 -24.45 0.41 1.70
N ALA A 458 -24.00 1.28 0.80
CA ALA A 458 -22.61 1.75 0.79
C ALA A 458 -22.55 3.27 0.71
N TYR A 459 -21.60 3.84 1.43
CA TYR A 459 -21.42 5.28 1.57
C TYR A 459 -19.96 5.66 1.36
N MET A 460 -19.73 6.81 0.74
CA MET A 460 -18.42 7.43 0.66
C MET A 460 -18.35 8.58 1.66
N LEU A 461 -17.36 8.50 2.54
CA LEU A 461 -16.95 9.59 3.41
C LEU A 461 -15.83 10.35 2.71
N SER A 462 -15.94 11.67 2.68
CA SER A 462 -14.89 12.58 2.24
C SER A 462 -14.61 13.58 3.34
N SER A 463 -13.35 13.90 3.57
CA SER A 463 -12.92 14.93 4.50
C SER A 463 -12.21 16.05 3.76
N LYS A 464 -12.23 17.24 4.36
CA LYS A 464 -11.41 18.37 3.94
C LYS A 464 -10.40 18.67 5.04
N PRO A 465 -9.18 18.08 4.98
CA PRO A 465 -8.20 18.25 6.04
C PRO A 465 -7.76 19.71 6.14
N SER A 466 -7.75 20.25 7.36
CA SER A 466 -7.06 21.52 7.64
C SER A 466 -5.55 21.26 7.75
N ILE A 467 -4.84 21.41 6.63
CA ILE A 467 -3.39 21.15 6.58
C ILE A 467 -2.63 22.33 7.21
N PRO A 468 -1.89 22.11 8.32
CA PRO A 468 -1.11 23.16 8.94
C PRO A 468 0.09 23.57 8.05
N SER A 469 0.42 24.86 8.03
CA SER A 469 1.60 25.35 7.31
C SER A 469 2.88 24.94 8.04
N VAL A 470 3.74 24.18 7.36
CA VAL A 470 5.08 23.82 7.83
C VAL A 470 6.10 24.38 6.84
N THR A 471 6.95 25.27 7.34
CA THR A 471 7.97 25.97 6.56
C THR A 471 9.38 25.54 6.98
N VAL A 472 10.38 25.97 6.23
CA VAL A 472 11.80 25.82 6.59
C VAL A 472 12.07 26.41 7.99
N ASP A 473 11.50 27.57 8.30
CA ASP A 473 11.63 28.21 9.61
C ASP A 473 10.99 27.36 10.72
N THR A 474 9.87 26.70 10.43
CA THR A 474 9.22 25.79 11.38
C THR A 474 10.17 24.64 11.76
N VAL A 475 10.90 24.09 10.79
CA VAL A 475 11.91 23.04 11.03
C VAL A 475 13.07 23.58 11.87
N HIS A 476 13.59 24.77 11.54
CA HIS A 476 14.71 25.37 12.26
C HIS A 476 14.37 25.72 13.70
N GLU A 477 13.20 26.32 13.93
CA GLU A 477 12.71 26.65 15.27
C GLU A 477 12.52 25.38 16.11
N PHE A 478 11.92 24.34 15.52
CA PHE A 478 11.76 23.05 16.19
C PHE A 478 13.12 22.42 16.53
N ALA A 479 14.05 22.38 15.58
CA ALA A 479 15.39 21.83 15.78
C ALA A 479 16.14 22.56 16.91
N HIS A 480 16.09 23.89 16.91
CA HIS A 480 16.71 24.71 17.96
C HIS A 480 16.15 24.38 19.35
N ARG A 481 14.82 24.31 19.50
CA ARG A 481 14.17 23.93 20.76
C ARG A 481 14.52 22.50 21.18
N PHE A 482 14.53 21.57 20.22
CA PHE A 482 14.85 20.18 20.45
C PHE A 482 16.27 20.00 20.99
N PHE A 483 17.28 20.58 20.34
CA PHE A 483 18.68 20.47 20.79
C PHE A 483 19.01 21.30 22.03
N LYS A 484 18.29 22.41 22.25
CA LYS A 484 18.37 23.13 23.53
C LYS A 484 17.89 22.25 24.69
N ARG A 485 16.90 21.40 24.45
CA ARG A 485 16.30 20.54 25.48
C ARG A 485 17.04 19.22 25.68
N PHE A 486 17.46 18.59 24.59
CA PHE A 486 18.10 17.28 24.59
C PHE A 486 19.56 17.40 24.18
N ALA A 487 20.46 17.13 25.12
CA ALA A 487 21.89 17.08 24.84
C ALA A 487 22.27 15.72 24.24
N PHE A 488 23.06 15.75 23.17
CA PHE A 488 23.72 14.59 22.57
C PHE A 488 25.23 14.78 22.67
N PRO A 489 25.86 14.48 23.83
CA PRO A 489 27.25 14.88 24.13
C PRO A 489 28.30 14.36 23.13
N GLN A 490 27.93 13.43 22.26
CA GLN A 490 28.81 12.77 21.32
C GLN A 490 28.86 13.44 19.94
N VAL A 491 27.98 14.41 19.64
CA VAL A 491 27.92 15.10 18.34
C VAL A 491 27.78 16.60 18.57
N ASP A 492 28.42 17.40 17.73
CA ASP A 492 28.24 18.84 17.78
C ASP A 492 26.79 19.20 17.46
N SER A 493 26.23 20.11 18.25
CA SER A 493 24.90 20.69 17.98
C SER A 493 24.82 21.32 16.58
N GLU A 494 25.93 21.83 16.03
CA GLU A 494 25.97 22.39 14.69
C GLU A 494 25.77 21.31 13.61
N ASP A 495 26.40 20.14 13.77
CA ASP A 495 26.27 19.01 12.86
C ASP A 495 24.82 18.50 12.81
N LEU A 496 24.20 18.30 13.97
CA LEU A 496 22.81 17.88 14.05
C LEU A 496 21.85 18.96 13.52
N THR A 497 22.17 20.24 13.72
CA THR A 497 21.41 21.33 13.11
C THR A 497 21.49 21.24 11.59
N SER A 498 22.65 20.92 11.01
CA SER A 498 22.82 20.77 9.56
C SER A 498 22.00 19.63 8.95
N VAL A 499 21.79 18.54 9.71
CA VAL A 499 20.86 17.44 9.34
C VAL A 499 19.45 17.98 9.14
N PHE A 500 18.94 18.74 10.11
CA PHE A 500 17.62 19.37 10.00
C PHE A 500 17.54 20.39 8.86
N LYS A 501 18.63 21.14 8.58
CA LYS A 501 18.68 22.00 7.39
C LYS A 501 18.54 21.19 6.11
N THR A 502 19.18 20.02 6.01
CA THR A 502 19.08 19.13 4.85
C THR A 502 17.67 18.58 4.69
N LEU A 503 17.04 18.16 5.79
CA LEU A 503 15.64 17.71 5.79
C LEU A 503 14.64 18.83 5.45
N ALA A 504 14.98 20.10 5.71
CA ALA A 504 14.15 21.24 5.35
C ALA A 504 14.26 21.64 3.86
N LYS A 505 15.32 21.26 3.14
CA LYS A 505 15.54 21.66 1.73
C LYS A 505 14.35 21.36 0.81
N PRO A 506 13.67 20.21 0.89
CA PRO A 506 12.51 19.94 0.03
C PRO A 506 11.35 20.91 0.28
N LEU A 507 11.19 21.45 1.51
CA LEU A 507 10.15 22.43 1.84
C LEU A 507 10.33 23.76 1.12
N ALA A 508 11.57 24.11 0.77
CA ALA A 508 11.85 25.32 0.00
C ALA A 508 11.40 25.20 -1.47
N ARG A 509 11.15 23.98 -1.96
CA ARG A 509 10.79 23.71 -3.36
C ARG A 509 9.28 23.61 -3.59
N GLY A 510 8.49 23.46 -2.54
CA GLY A 510 7.04 23.29 -2.68
C GLY A 510 6.36 22.88 -1.38
N PRO A 511 5.02 22.74 -1.41
CA PRO A 511 4.25 22.31 -0.26
C PRO A 511 4.65 20.90 0.18
N LEU A 512 4.45 20.61 1.46
CA LEU A 512 4.65 19.29 2.03
C LEU A 512 3.78 18.25 1.33
N ASP A 513 4.42 17.14 0.95
CA ASP A 513 3.71 15.93 0.53
C ASP A 513 3.28 15.16 1.78
N VAL A 514 2.16 15.59 2.36
CA VAL A 514 1.52 15.01 3.54
C VAL A 514 0.07 14.69 3.20
N ALA A 515 -0.47 13.67 3.85
CA ALA A 515 -1.86 13.25 3.66
C ALA A 515 -2.56 13.04 5.00
N GLU A 516 -3.86 13.35 5.03
CA GLU A 516 -4.76 12.76 6.02
C GLU A 516 -5.04 11.32 5.57
N HIS A 517 -4.68 10.35 6.42
CA HIS A 517 -4.86 8.95 6.09
C HIS A 517 -6.32 8.50 6.27
N ALA A 518 -6.79 7.64 5.38
CA ALA A 518 -8.15 7.11 5.35
C ALA A 518 -8.59 6.50 6.69
N GLU A 519 -7.71 5.75 7.37
CA GLU A 519 -8.03 5.15 8.66
C GLU A 519 -8.25 6.22 9.74
N ALA A 520 -7.40 7.24 9.74
CA ALA A 520 -7.51 8.34 10.69
C ALA A 520 -8.79 9.15 10.46
N THR A 521 -9.17 9.38 9.21
CA THR A 521 -10.44 10.01 8.84
C THR A 521 -11.64 9.24 9.40
N LEU A 522 -11.68 7.91 9.26
CA LEU A 522 -12.74 7.07 9.85
C LEU A 522 -12.76 7.16 11.38
N MET A 523 -11.60 7.14 12.03
CA MET A 523 -11.50 7.26 13.49
C MET A 523 -11.98 8.63 14.00
N ALA A 524 -11.66 9.70 13.28
CA ALA A 524 -12.09 11.05 13.61
C ALA A 524 -13.59 11.26 13.41
N PHE A 525 -14.14 10.70 12.33
CA PHE A 525 -15.58 10.69 12.09
C PHE A 525 -16.31 9.88 13.18
N ALA A 526 -15.79 8.70 13.53
CA ALA A 526 -16.32 7.87 14.61
C ALA A 526 -16.33 8.62 15.95
N TYR A 527 -15.25 9.32 16.30
CA TYR A 527 -15.20 10.14 17.50
C TYR A 527 -16.24 11.26 17.47
N SER A 528 -16.27 12.05 16.39
CA SER A 528 -17.24 13.14 16.21
C SER A 528 -18.68 12.67 16.31
N SER A 529 -18.99 11.45 15.83
CA SER A 529 -20.33 10.85 15.88
C SER A 529 -20.83 10.49 17.28
N ARG A 530 -19.92 10.28 18.25
CA ARG A 530 -20.26 9.87 19.62
C ARG A 530 -20.25 11.01 20.64
N CYS A 531 -19.65 12.15 20.30
CA CYS A 531 -19.58 13.27 21.22
C CYS A 531 -20.90 14.04 21.25
N GLU A 532 -21.49 14.17 22.43
CA GLU A 532 -22.64 15.03 22.68
C GLU A 532 -22.30 16.48 22.28
N GLY A 533 -23.08 17.06 21.34
CA GLY A 533 -22.84 18.40 20.81
C GLY A 533 -21.91 18.47 19.59
N GLY A 534 -21.37 17.34 19.13
CA GLY A 534 -20.70 17.25 17.83
C GLY A 534 -21.71 17.37 16.70
N THR A 535 -22.02 18.59 16.25
CA THR A 535 -22.82 18.78 15.05
C THR A 535 -21.99 18.32 13.86
N VAL A 536 -22.25 17.10 13.37
CA VAL A 536 -21.73 16.65 12.07
C VAL A 536 -22.44 17.52 11.02
N HIS A 537 -21.85 18.68 10.71
CA HIS A 537 -22.28 19.56 9.65
C HIS A 537 -21.91 18.90 8.31
N GLY A 538 -22.58 17.81 7.95
CA GLY A 538 -22.46 17.19 6.64
C GLY A 538 -23.69 17.53 5.80
N THR A 539 -23.48 17.88 4.53
CA THR A 539 -24.57 17.88 3.54
C THR A 539 -24.90 16.42 3.23
N VAL A 540 -25.82 15.85 3.99
CA VAL A 540 -26.29 14.47 3.78
C VAL A 540 -27.51 14.51 2.87
N PRO A 541 -27.60 13.67 1.82
CA PRO A 541 -28.73 13.63 0.88
C PRO A 541 -30.05 13.06 1.47
N GLY A 542 -30.28 13.19 2.77
CA GLY A 542 -31.54 12.83 3.42
C GLY A 542 -31.38 12.45 4.89
N PRO A 543 -32.43 12.63 5.73
CA PRO A 543 -32.37 12.36 7.17
C PRO A 543 -32.07 10.89 7.52
N GLY A 544 -32.42 9.94 6.67
CA GLY A 544 -32.16 8.51 6.91
C GLY A 544 -30.70 8.09 6.75
N THR A 545 -29.99 8.66 5.77
CA THR A 545 -28.61 8.27 5.43
C THR A 545 -27.64 8.50 6.59
N LEU A 546 -27.74 9.64 7.27
CA LEU A 546 -26.85 9.95 8.39
C LEU A 546 -27.08 8.97 9.55
N SER A 547 -28.34 8.66 9.84
CA SER A 547 -28.68 7.70 10.92
C SER A 547 -28.05 6.34 10.69
N THR A 548 -28.11 5.81 9.46
CA THR A 548 -27.49 4.52 9.10
C THR A 548 -25.97 4.56 9.24
N VAL A 549 -25.33 5.68 8.87
CA VAL A 549 -23.88 5.81 8.99
C VAL A 549 -23.46 5.97 10.46
N LEU A 550 -24.18 6.76 11.24
CA LEU A 550 -23.92 6.93 12.67
C LEU A 550 -24.10 5.62 13.46
N SER A 551 -25.07 4.76 13.10
CA SER A 551 -25.27 3.48 13.80
C SER A 551 -24.08 2.53 13.63
N MET A 552 -23.36 2.57 12.50
CA MET A 552 -22.15 1.76 12.30
C MET A 552 -21.07 2.10 13.35
N PHE A 553 -20.96 3.37 13.69
CA PHE A 553 -20.00 3.87 14.66
C PHE A 553 -20.49 3.76 16.10
N GLN A 554 -21.70 3.27 16.37
CA GLN A 554 -22.18 2.99 17.73
C GLN A 554 -21.77 1.58 18.22
N ALA A 555 -21.26 0.72 17.33
CA ALA A 555 -20.79 -0.61 17.70
C ALA A 555 -19.68 -0.55 18.78
N PRO A 556 -19.64 -1.48 19.76
CA PRO A 556 -18.62 -1.46 20.81
C PRO A 556 -17.19 -1.47 20.26
N ARG A 557 -16.99 -2.12 19.11
CA ARG A 557 -15.73 -2.23 18.40
C ARG A 557 -15.96 -1.91 16.93
N VAL A 558 -15.15 -1.01 16.38
CA VAL A 558 -15.30 -0.53 14.99
C VAL A 558 -14.17 -1.12 14.16
N PRO A 559 -14.45 -2.07 13.24
CA PRO A 559 -13.41 -2.60 12.36
C PRO A 559 -13.01 -1.55 11.33
N VAL A 560 -11.71 -1.38 11.10
CA VAL A 560 -11.20 -0.56 10.00
C VAL A 560 -10.35 -1.47 9.12
N GLY A 561 -10.94 -1.90 8.02
CA GLY A 561 -10.27 -2.67 6.99
C GLY A 561 -9.47 -1.75 6.06
N VAL A 562 -8.26 -2.19 5.76
CA VAL A 562 -7.32 -1.54 4.85
C VAL A 562 -6.70 -2.62 3.97
N SER A 563 -6.06 -2.26 2.86
CA SER A 563 -5.41 -3.28 2.01
C SER A 563 -4.08 -3.78 2.61
N LYS A 564 -3.59 -3.14 3.66
CA LYS A 564 -2.32 -3.39 4.34
C LYS A 564 -2.42 -3.05 5.83
N LYS A 565 -1.39 -3.36 6.61
CA LYS A 565 -1.29 -2.90 8.01
C LYS A 565 -1.31 -1.37 8.08
N CYS A 566 -1.76 -0.81 9.20
CA CYS A 566 -1.82 0.64 9.38
C CYS A 566 -0.44 1.24 9.69
N CYS A 567 -0.26 2.52 9.37
CA CYS A 567 0.94 3.26 9.75
C CYS A 567 1.05 3.47 11.27
N PHE A 568 2.24 3.84 11.74
CA PHE A 568 2.49 4.13 13.15
C PHE A 568 1.50 5.17 13.72
N CYS A 569 1.22 6.24 12.98
CA CYS A 569 0.34 7.32 13.43
C CYS A 569 -1.12 6.85 13.57
N CYS A 570 -1.67 6.16 12.56
CA CYS A 570 -3.04 5.62 12.60
C CYS A 570 -3.21 4.59 13.73
N TYR A 571 -2.24 3.70 13.91
CA TYR A 571 -2.26 2.72 14.99
C TYR A 571 -2.19 3.36 16.38
N THR A 572 -1.30 4.35 16.54
CA THR A 572 -1.17 5.12 17.80
C THR A 572 -2.45 5.91 18.10
N LEU A 573 -3.05 6.53 17.08
CA LEU A 573 -4.32 7.25 17.22
C LEU A 573 -5.44 6.33 17.74
N ALA A 574 -5.58 5.12 17.18
CA ALA A 574 -6.56 4.15 17.65
C ALA A 574 -6.35 3.77 19.12
N ALA A 575 -5.10 3.52 19.52
CA ALA A 575 -4.76 3.19 20.91
C ALA A 575 -5.09 4.35 21.88
N LEU A 576 -4.80 5.58 21.47
CA LEU A 576 -5.11 6.77 22.28
C LEU A 576 -6.62 7.05 22.34
N LEU A 577 -7.36 6.89 21.25
CA LEU A 577 -8.82 7.03 21.27
C LEU A 577 -9.49 5.97 22.15
N LYS A 578 -8.95 4.75 22.19
CA LYS A 578 -9.39 3.72 23.16
C LYS A 578 -9.15 4.17 24.60
N LYS A 579 -7.96 4.69 24.90
CA LYS A 579 -7.57 5.17 26.24
C LYS A 579 -8.42 6.37 26.70
N HIS A 580 -8.60 7.37 25.84
CA HIS A 580 -9.19 8.66 26.21
C HIS A 580 -10.69 8.76 25.97
N ALA A 581 -11.22 8.06 24.96
CA ALA A 581 -12.61 8.17 24.52
C ALA A 581 -13.38 6.84 24.55
N ARG A 582 -12.75 5.74 25.01
CA ARG A 582 -13.33 4.39 25.03
C ARG A 582 -13.81 3.93 23.63
N LEU A 583 -13.16 4.42 22.57
CA LEU A 583 -13.40 3.99 21.20
C LEU A 583 -12.44 2.87 20.85
N ASP A 584 -12.94 1.64 20.72
CA ASP A 584 -12.12 0.49 20.37
C ASP A 584 -12.16 0.23 18.86
N PHE A 585 -11.03 0.38 18.19
CA PHE A 585 -10.90 0.09 16.77
C PHE A 585 -10.20 -1.25 16.55
N VAL A 586 -10.70 -2.05 15.63
CA VAL A 586 -10.07 -3.32 15.22
C VAL A 586 -9.29 -3.07 13.93
N LEU A 587 -7.96 -3.13 14.02
CA LEU A 587 -7.01 -2.89 12.91
C LEU A 587 -6.24 -4.18 12.58
N GLN A 588 -5.66 -4.26 11.38
CA GLN A 588 -4.79 -5.38 10.95
C GLN A 588 -3.41 -5.40 11.62
N GLY A 589 -3.23 -4.58 12.66
CA GLY A 589 -1.95 -4.27 13.24
C GLY A 589 -1.26 -3.11 12.55
N THR A 590 0.05 -3.00 12.78
CA THR A 590 0.87 -1.93 12.24
C THR A 590 2.14 -2.49 11.59
N HIS A 591 2.61 -1.83 10.53
CA HIS A 591 3.95 -2.06 10.00
C HIS A 591 4.99 -1.17 10.69
N SER A 592 4.60 -0.37 11.70
CA SER A 592 5.47 0.46 12.53
C SER A 592 6.23 1.57 11.78
N VAL A 593 6.01 1.74 10.48
CA VAL A 593 6.60 2.81 9.67
C VAL A 593 5.79 4.08 9.82
N ILE A 594 6.48 5.19 9.98
CA ILE A 594 5.91 6.53 9.99
C ILE A 594 5.86 7.05 8.54
N TYR A 595 4.66 7.41 8.09
CA TYR A 595 4.44 8.14 6.85
C TYR A 595 4.12 9.61 7.15
N PRO A 596 4.38 10.54 6.22
CA PRO A 596 3.97 11.93 6.36
C PRO A 596 2.46 12.02 6.58
N TRP A 597 2.05 12.61 7.71
CA TRP A 597 0.69 12.46 8.23
C TRP A 597 0.11 13.80 8.68
N VAL A 598 -1.15 14.05 8.33
CA VAL A 598 -1.94 15.19 8.83
C VAL A 598 -2.97 14.68 9.83
N PRO A 599 -3.00 15.23 11.07
CA PRO A 599 -4.05 14.89 12.01
C PRO A 599 -5.42 15.31 11.50
N PRO A 600 -6.41 14.41 11.47
CA PRO A 600 -7.76 14.80 11.10
C PRO A 600 -8.34 15.82 12.08
N ASP A 601 -9.20 16.67 11.54
CA ASP A 601 -10.03 17.55 12.36
C ASP A 601 -10.97 16.71 13.27
N GLY A 602 -11.40 17.28 14.39
CA GLY A 602 -12.35 16.64 15.32
C GLY A 602 -11.74 15.70 16.37
N ILE A 603 -10.44 15.36 16.28
CA ILE A 603 -9.75 14.60 17.32
C ILE A 603 -9.51 15.48 18.57
N PRO A 604 -9.70 14.96 19.80
CA PRO A 604 -9.43 15.72 21.02
C PRO A 604 -7.99 16.21 21.10
N VAL A 605 -7.81 17.46 21.51
CA VAL A 605 -6.47 18.05 21.67
C VAL A 605 -5.60 17.22 22.63
N GLY A 606 -6.16 16.65 23.70
CA GLY A 606 -5.43 15.78 24.62
C GLY A 606 -4.88 14.51 23.95
N VAL A 607 -5.65 13.92 23.02
CA VAL A 607 -5.21 12.76 22.22
C VAL A 607 -4.09 13.17 21.26
N LEU A 608 -4.21 14.33 20.62
CA LEU A 608 -3.17 14.85 19.73
C LEU A 608 -1.87 15.17 20.48
N ILE A 609 -1.97 15.70 21.71
CA ILE A 609 -0.80 15.96 22.55
C ILE A 609 -0.06 14.65 22.85
N ASP A 610 -0.76 13.59 23.26
CA ASP A 610 -0.12 12.28 23.52
C ASP A 610 0.53 11.70 22.25
N LEU A 611 -0.12 11.83 21.08
CA LEU A 611 0.44 11.41 19.79
C LEU A 611 1.71 12.20 19.43
N ARG A 612 1.70 13.51 19.65
CA ARG A 612 2.87 14.39 19.46
C ARG A 612 4.05 13.92 20.30
N LEU A 613 3.83 13.63 21.59
CA LEU A 613 4.88 13.15 22.48
C LEU A 613 5.45 11.80 22.04
N ALA A 614 4.59 10.89 21.56
CA ALA A 614 5.03 9.61 21.02
C ALA A 614 6.01 9.82 19.84
N LEU A 615 5.68 10.71 18.90
CA LEU A 615 6.55 11.04 17.77
C LEU A 615 7.87 11.71 18.20
N VAL A 616 7.85 12.63 19.17
CA VAL A 616 9.09 13.22 19.70
C VAL A 616 10.00 12.16 20.30
N ARG A 617 9.43 11.19 21.03
CA ARG A 617 10.19 10.07 21.59
C ARG A 617 10.78 9.18 20.49
N VAL A 618 10.05 8.93 19.40
CA VAL A 618 10.62 8.22 18.22
C VAL A 618 11.80 9.00 17.63
N LEU A 619 11.67 10.32 17.47
CA LEU A 619 12.74 11.18 16.98
C LEU A 619 13.98 11.15 17.87
N TYR A 620 13.79 11.28 19.19
CA TYR A 620 14.87 11.18 20.16
C TYR A 620 15.60 9.85 20.07
N ASP A 621 14.85 8.74 20.09
CA ASP A 621 15.43 7.39 20.03
C ASP A 621 16.19 7.18 18.71
N THR A 622 15.66 7.68 17.59
CA THR A 622 16.27 7.56 16.27
C THR A 622 17.60 8.32 16.20
N ILE A 623 17.63 9.57 16.68
CA ILE A 623 18.86 10.36 16.72
C ILE A 623 19.86 9.72 17.69
N ALA A 624 19.42 9.31 18.89
CA ALA A 624 20.28 8.69 19.88
C ALA A 624 20.93 7.40 19.36
N GLU A 625 20.18 6.57 18.62
CA GLU A 625 20.73 5.35 18.03
C GLU A 625 21.69 5.65 16.87
N ALA A 626 21.33 6.57 15.98
CA ALA A 626 22.21 6.98 14.88
C ALA A 626 23.55 7.53 15.42
N VAL A 627 23.52 8.39 16.44
CA VAL A 627 24.71 8.93 17.12
C VAL A 627 25.60 7.83 17.68
N LYS A 628 25.04 6.75 18.26
CA LYS A 628 25.82 5.61 18.74
C LYS A 628 26.52 4.87 17.59
N THR A 629 25.87 4.72 16.45
CA THR A 629 26.42 3.99 15.28
C THR A 629 27.53 4.74 14.54
N VAL A 630 27.52 6.06 14.55
CA VAL A 630 28.56 6.91 13.92
C VAL A 630 29.92 6.76 14.60
N ARG A 631 29.93 6.60 15.94
CA ARG A 631 31.14 6.64 16.75
C ARG A 631 32.16 5.52 16.46
N PRO A 632 31.78 4.23 16.34
CA PRO A 632 32.71 3.16 16.00
C PRO A 632 33.44 3.38 14.66
N LEU A 633 32.75 3.96 13.66
CA LEU A 633 33.31 4.19 12.33
C LEU A 633 34.44 5.24 12.37
N GLN A 634 34.31 6.28 13.18
CA GLN A 634 35.37 7.31 13.32
C GLN A 634 36.60 6.78 14.06
N THR A 635 36.44 5.88 15.05
CA THR A 635 37.57 5.30 15.80
C THR A 635 38.34 4.23 15.02
N LEU A 636 37.74 3.64 13.97
CA LEU A 636 38.35 2.59 13.16
C LEU A 636 39.08 3.13 11.91
N LEU A 637 38.93 4.42 11.58
CA LEU A 637 39.74 5.02 10.53
C LEU A 637 41.19 5.15 11.03
N PRO A 638 42.18 4.51 10.37
CA PRO A 638 43.56 4.56 10.80
C PRO A 638 44.02 6.01 10.82
N VAL A 639 44.46 6.48 12.00
CA VAL A 639 45.14 7.75 12.18
C VAL A 639 46.24 7.80 11.12
N SER A 640 46.08 8.72 10.17
CA SER A 640 46.95 8.94 9.02
C SER A 640 48.41 8.65 9.40
N ILE A 641 48.99 7.61 8.80
CA ILE A 641 50.41 7.28 8.93
C ILE A 641 51.15 8.56 8.57
N LYS A 642 51.76 9.22 9.56
CA LYS A 642 52.59 10.41 9.35
C LYS A 642 53.53 10.10 8.21
N LYS A 643 53.40 10.82 7.09
CA LYS A 643 54.32 10.75 5.96
C LYS A 643 55.73 10.87 6.53
N SER A 644 56.52 9.81 6.38
CA SER A 644 57.94 9.81 6.71
C SER A 644 58.61 11.02 6.05
N PRO A 645 59.51 11.74 6.75
CA PRO A 645 60.22 12.86 6.15
C PRO A 645 60.95 12.37 4.90
N ARG A 646 60.72 13.03 3.76
CA ARG A 646 61.53 12.84 2.56
C ARG A 646 62.97 13.20 2.92
N VAL A 647 63.84 12.20 2.94
CA VAL A 647 65.29 12.40 2.93
C VAL A 647 65.66 12.86 1.52
N ASN A 648 66.29 14.04 1.43
CA ASN A 648 66.86 14.59 0.19
C ASN A 648 68.11 13.82 -0.22
#